data_AF-A0A9E5UUN8-F1
#
_entry.id   AF-A0A9E5UUN8-F1
#
_cell.length_a   1.000
_cell.length_b   1.000
_cell.length_c   1.000
_cell.angle_alpha   90.00
_cell.angle_beta   90.00
_cell.angle_gamma   90.00
#
_symmetry.space_group_name_H-M   'P 1'
#
loop_
_entity.id
_entity.type
_entity.pdbx_description
1 polymer ?
#
loop_
_entity_poly.entity_id
_entity_poly.type
_entity_poly.pdbx_seq_one_letter_code
_entity_poly.pdbx_strand_id
1 'polypeptide(L)'
;MPPLRLPEYSETILAMGFVHQPPKGGYDMYPKNPKLKGAHINFNRELLMNGEGLMSGGKINYLTTILEAPEYIFMPDSVVSGNIEFQVQPGKVGTAEFAEAKGINAQLHWQTSEDLMNISNRQEIIRLEDAKSTLAEGVFEARFKEKLFTLYEGTDPATLNGNLYVSREGLRGEGNLTRRDFSILSVSEELFEFSVTRFAGSNVEFRINSKDRDPYEYDKGYFYNNNKAVLLGNFVDFDFDLKNGQCVIRPDQEFGDFTALSLPYSEYRTSIKEALWDLKKRNITMSGDSSSIFTSTIFGNEDYNAENLVFNASSAFYDIPNLSLLVEGVPFINSADASIVPEDGKVVILKDAEMQELKKAIVLIDTLNRYHRLFDGNIRIKSRFEFEGDATYQFVNVQKDTFNVKFDKFELIEPEEVRKAERRKGTVPKFTFAQGTVTEEDNFFITSRVLYKGQIKMYANQEELSLDGYIKLALSNSSTELNEWIPYKSNKGDEVSLALEEKREVDGQIITSGLHFVSGANELYTTFMSPKRSAEDADVFLASGVLDYAPAINEFKISPQERRDGTSLTGNRLIYDDSKGSVFVEGLFNLVDAGLANFLKISGSGRIDIANKKYAFDSFLTFDLPMDFRGLSLMQTAVIEKIPVKTITLDKNDPLVNKIAEIAGDKEVQKFAPSFGMQPTPIPEISKELKKSLVFSKVNLEWSEEYKTFYSVGGLRLLSIYDKIFDEEVTGFIEVRKSADGDGFSIYLQIDPDVWYYFEMDAGILSVLAWDEVFNDAMGSKTSLAGIDKKEAFIAKFRAIYGAPELPKKPEEPQEEEETPKEEEEDDGF
;
A
#
# COMPACT_ATOMS: atom_id res chain seq x y z
N MET A 1 33.23 -94.03 27.30
CA MET A 1 34.44 -93.92 28.15
C MET A 1 34.13 -92.95 29.30
N PRO A 2 34.66 -93.20 30.51
CA PRO A 2 34.23 -92.54 31.75
C PRO A 2 34.68 -91.06 31.81
N PRO A 3 34.03 -90.23 32.66
CA PRO A 3 34.33 -88.80 32.74
C PRO A 3 35.69 -88.57 33.42
N LEU A 4 36.56 -87.78 32.78
CA LEU A 4 37.71 -87.21 33.47
C LEU A 4 37.20 -86.15 34.46
N ARG A 5 37.41 -86.39 35.76
CA ARG A 5 37.35 -85.37 36.80
C ARG A 5 38.52 -84.40 36.61
N LEU A 6 38.22 -83.10 36.64
CA LEU A 6 39.18 -82.02 36.78
C LEU A 6 39.79 -82.05 38.19
N PRO A 7 41.12 -81.91 38.37
CA PRO A 7 41.71 -81.54 39.64
C PRO A 7 41.77 -80.02 39.81
N GLU A 8 41.67 -79.58 41.06
CA GLU A 8 41.74 -78.20 41.54
C GLU A 8 43.07 -77.52 41.15
N TYR A 9 42.98 -76.22 40.85
CA TYR A 9 44.08 -75.37 40.36
C TYR A 9 45.08 -75.01 41.47
N SER A 10 46.38 -75.17 41.19
CA SER A 10 47.46 -74.41 41.83
C SER A 10 48.29 -73.70 40.73
N GLU A 11 48.55 -72.40 40.93
CA GLU A 11 49.18 -71.44 40.00
C GLU A 11 50.66 -71.73 39.65
N THR A 12 51.03 -72.94 39.24
CA THR A 12 52.44 -73.22 38.86
C THR A 12 52.61 -74.21 37.70
N ILE A 13 51.62 -74.34 36.82
CA ILE A 13 51.71 -75.12 35.56
C ILE A 13 51.01 -74.39 34.39
N LEU A 14 51.46 -73.18 34.04
CA LEU A 14 51.03 -72.46 32.82
C LEU A 14 52.17 -72.31 31.80
N ALA A 15 53.04 -73.33 31.72
CA ALA A 15 54.11 -73.41 30.73
C ALA A 15 54.14 -74.78 30.01
N MET A 16 53.01 -75.47 29.92
CA MET A 16 52.86 -76.56 28.94
C MET A 16 52.28 -75.97 27.66
N GLY A 17 53.15 -75.33 26.88
CA GLY A 17 52.80 -75.05 25.49
C GLY A 17 52.74 -76.35 24.71
N PHE A 18 51.76 -76.50 23.82
CA PHE A 18 51.73 -77.61 22.87
C PHE A 18 51.79 -77.08 21.45
N VAL A 19 52.43 -77.86 20.60
CA VAL A 19 52.46 -77.69 19.15
C VAL A 19 51.63 -78.83 18.58
N HIS A 20 50.56 -78.50 17.85
CA HIS A 20 49.71 -79.48 17.21
C HIS A 20 49.69 -79.25 15.70
N GLN A 21 49.86 -80.33 14.95
CA GLN A 21 49.76 -80.32 13.50
C GLN A 21 48.30 -80.55 13.10
N PRO A 22 47.57 -79.52 12.62
CA PRO A 22 46.18 -79.66 12.22
C PRO A 22 46.04 -80.55 10.97
N PRO A 23 44.91 -81.24 10.79
CA PRO A 23 44.66 -82.04 9.60
C PRO A 23 44.58 -81.14 8.35
N LYS A 24 44.96 -81.68 7.19
CA LYS A 24 44.94 -80.95 5.91
C LYS A 24 43.58 -80.32 5.55
N GLY A 25 42.49 -80.90 6.05
CA GLY A 25 41.12 -80.43 5.82
C GLY A 25 40.58 -79.50 6.90
N GLY A 26 41.42 -78.98 7.79
CA GLY A 26 41.02 -77.93 8.74
C GLY A 26 40.15 -78.40 9.91
N TYR A 27 39.59 -77.42 10.62
CA TYR A 27 38.63 -77.62 11.71
C TYR A 27 37.39 -76.77 11.54
N ASP A 28 36.23 -77.31 11.92
CA ASP A 28 35.05 -76.49 12.18
C ASP A 28 35.30 -75.62 13.41
N MET A 29 35.00 -74.33 13.28
CA MET A 29 35.22 -73.36 14.34
C MET A 29 34.01 -73.33 15.28
N TYR A 30 34.27 -73.38 16.58
CA TYR A 30 33.25 -73.31 17.64
C TYR A 30 32.03 -74.23 17.39
N PRO A 31 32.20 -75.54 17.16
CA PRO A 31 31.13 -76.45 16.71
C PRO A 31 29.97 -76.60 17.70
N LYS A 32 30.16 -76.20 18.97
CA LYS A 32 29.10 -76.17 19.99
C LYS A 32 28.21 -74.93 19.89
N ASN A 33 28.60 -73.91 19.13
CA ASN A 33 27.82 -72.71 18.94
C ASN A 33 26.97 -72.84 17.67
N PRO A 34 25.63 -73.02 17.78
CA PRO A 34 24.76 -73.15 16.61
C PRO A 34 24.73 -71.87 15.76
N LYS A 35 25.11 -70.71 16.31
CA LYS A 35 25.25 -69.45 15.58
C LYS A 35 26.45 -69.42 14.62
N LEU A 36 27.42 -70.31 14.76
CA LEU A 36 28.60 -70.34 13.89
C LEU A 36 28.67 -71.58 12.99
N LYS A 37 27.54 -72.30 12.84
CA LYS A 37 27.45 -73.44 11.93
C LYS A 37 27.92 -73.04 10.52
N GLY A 38 28.95 -73.72 10.00
CA GLY A 38 29.57 -73.44 8.71
C GLY A 38 30.86 -72.60 8.78
N ALA A 39 31.23 -72.08 9.95
CA ALA A 39 32.54 -71.49 10.17
C ALA A 39 33.63 -72.57 10.14
N HIS A 40 34.61 -72.42 9.27
CA HIS A 40 35.63 -73.43 9.05
C HIS A 40 37.00 -72.81 8.79
N ILE A 41 38.06 -73.34 9.42
CA ILE A 41 39.43 -72.86 9.26
C ILE A 41 40.34 -73.94 8.67
N ASN A 42 41.04 -73.57 7.60
CA ASN A 42 42.16 -74.33 7.04
C ASN A 42 43.48 -73.70 7.48
N PHE A 43 44.24 -74.42 8.29
CA PHE A 43 45.51 -73.91 8.82
C PHE A 43 46.64 -74.02 7.81
N ASN A 44 47.52 -73.03 7.79
CA ASN A 44 48.74 -73.03 6.97
C ASN A 44 50.04 -73.22 7.81
N ARG A 45 49.90 -73.29 9.14
CA ARG A 45 50.98 -73.56 10.10
C ARG A 45 50.45 -74.36 11.29
N GLU A 46 51.36 -74.75 12.17
CA GLU A 46 51.05 -75.45 13.42
C GLU A 46 50.13 -74.60 14.32
N LEU A 47 49.29 -75.30 15.11
CA LEU A 47 48.53 -74.71 16.19
C LEU A 47 49.42 -74.67 17.45
N LEU A 48 49.70 -73.47 17.93
CA LEU A 48 50.61 -73.23 19.05
C LEU A 48 49.81 -72.73 20.24
N MET A 49 49.97 -73.35 21.41
CA MET A 49 49.49 -72.78 22.67
C MET A 49 50.67 -72.31 23.49
N ASN A 50 50.71 -71.05 23.91
CA ASN A 50 51.75 -70.50 24.79
C ASN A 50 51.11 -69.54 25.84
N GLY A 51 51.95 -68.77 26.55
CA GLY A 51 51.48 -67.78 27.53
C GLY A 51 50.68 -66.60 26.93
N GLU A 52 50.63 -66.47 25.61
CA GLU A 52 49.89 -65.44 24.87
C GLU A 52 48.56 -65.96 24.30
N GLY A 53 48.29 -67.27 24.37
CA GLY A 53 47.04 -67.89 23.97
C GLY A 53 47.21 -69.03 22.96
N LEU A 54 46.09 -69.40 22.31
CA LEU A 54 46.07 -70.39 21.23
C LEU A 54 46.20 -69.67 19.90
N MET A 55 47.25 -69.94 19.14
CA MET A 55 47.64 -69.17 17.96
C MET A 55 47.88 -70.06 16.74
N SER A 56 47.44 -69.62 15.58
CA SER A 56 47.81 -70.22 14.30
C SER A 56 47.46 -69.31 13.13
N GLY A 57 47.99 -69.60 11.95
CA GLY A 57 47.68 -68.90 10.70
C GLY A 57 46.86 -69.79 9.77
N GLY A 58 46.17 -69.17 8.82
CA GLY A 58 45.38 -69.91 7.85
C GLY A 58 44.27 -69.12 7.20
N LYS A 59 43.31 -69.85 6.65
CA LYS A 59 42.16 -69.33 5.93
C LYS A 59 40.86 -69.71 6.64
N ILE A 60 40.10 -68.72 7.09
CA ILE A 60 38.77 -68.88 7.67
C ILE A 60 37.72 -68.64 6.59
N ASN A 61 36.73 -69.51 6.49
CA ASN A 61 35.52 -69.30 5.69
C ASN A 61 34.32 -69.25 6.63
N TYR A 62 33.49 -68.21 6.51
CA TYR A 62 32.26 -68.07 7.26
C TYR A 62 31.24 -67.25 6.46
N LEU A 63 30.01 -67.76 6.31
CA LEU A 63 28.98 -67.17 5.45
C LEU A 63 29.50 -67.00 4.01
N THR A 64 29.58 -65.77 3.51
CA THR A 64 30.21 -65.44 2.22
C THR A 64 31.61 -64.84 2.37
N THR A 65 32.13 -64.77 3.60
CA THR A 65 33.38 -64.12 3.95
C THR A 65 34.52 -65.12 4.04
N ILE A 66 35.61 -64.78 3.37
CA ILE A 66 36.90 -65.45 3.39
C ILE A 66 37.88 -64.53 4.10
N LEU A 67 38.55 -65.03 5.13
CA LEU A 67 39.63 -64.33 5.83
C LEU A 67 40.91 -65.14 5.67
N GLU A 68 42.03 -64.47 5.46
CA GLU A 68 43.36 -65.06 5.47
C GLU A 68 44.29 -64.22 6.35
N ALA A 69 45.01 -64.88 7.26
CA ALA A 69 45.95 -64.20 8.14
C ALA A 69 47.18 -65.07 8.42
N PRO A 70 48.37 -64.45 8.59
CA PRO A 70 49.57 -65.14 9.05
C PRO A 70 49.41 -65.64 10.49
N GLU A 71 48.53 -65.01 11.27
CA GLU A 71 48.29 -65.33 12.67
C GLU A 71 46.91 -64.85 13.13
N TYR A 72 46.20 -65.73 13.82
CA TYR A 72 45.01 -65.51 14.60
C TYR A 72 45.28 -65.93 16.04
N ILE A 73 44.68 -65.24 17.00
CA ILE A 73 44.60 -65.66 18.40
C ILE A 73 43.17 -66.13 18.64
N PHE A 74 43.02 -67.39 19.01
CA PHE A 74 41.75 -68.04 19.29
C PHE A 74 41.49 -68.05 20.80
N MET A 75 40.35 -67.50 21.19
CA MET A 75 39.83 -67.47 22.56
C MET A 75 38.50 -68.24 22.62
N PRO A 76 38.04 -68.67 23.80
CA PRO A 76 36.77 -69.40 23.93
C PRO A 76 35.55 -68.66 23.38
N ASP A 77 35.57 -67.33 23.40
CA ASP A 77 34.50 -66.45 22.99
C ASP A 77 34.84 -65.56 21.79
N SER A 78 36.08 -65.56 21.30
CA SER A 78 36.51 -64.63 20.27
C SER A 78 37.70 -65.09 19.42
N VAL A 79 37.84 -64.50 18.24
CA VAL A 79 39.02 -64.65 17.36
C VAL A 79 39.53 -63.26 17.01
N VAL A 80 40.82 -63.02 17.22
CA VAL A 80 41.45 -61.73 16.90
C VAL A 80 42.64 -61.89 15.98
N SER A 81 42.90 -60.88 15.15
CA SER A 81 44.12 -60.77 14.35
C SER A 81 44.41 -59.32 14.03
N GLY A 82 45.69 -58.94 14.02
CA GLY A 82 46.13 -57.57 13.69
C GLY A 82 46.36 -57.33 12.20
N ASN A 83 46.38 -58.37 11.37
CA ASN A 83 46.67 -58.27 9.95
C ASN A 83 45.96 -59.39 9.18
N ILE A 84 44.80 -59.07 8.62
CA ILE A 84 44.03 -59.98 7.77
C ILE A 84 43.88 -59.41 6.36
N GLU A 85 43.82 -60.32 5.39
CA GLU A 85 43.17 -60.10 4.11
C GLU A 85 41.76 -60.68 4.18
N PHE A 86 40.77 -59.96 3.66
CA PHE A 86 39.40 -60.46 3.61
C PHE A 86 38.76 -60.23 2.25
N GLN A 87 37.84 -61.13 1.92
CA GLN A 87 36.96 -61.02 0.77
C GLN A 87 35.57 -61.50 1.17
N VAL A 88 34.57 -60.65 0.99
CA VAL A 88 33.15 -60.97 1.09
C VAL A 88 32.61 -61.15 -0.33
N GLN A 89 32.12 -62.35 -0.62
CA GLN A 89 31.49 -62.62 -1.91
C GLN A 89 30.04 -62.13 -1.90
N PRO A 90 29.56 -61.50 -3.00
CA PRO A 90 28.19 -61.02 -3.07
C PRO A 90 27.21 -62.18 -3.12
N GLY A 91 26.16 -62.15 -2.30
CA GLY A 91 25.18 -63.22 -2.29
C GLY A 91 24.17 -63.16 -1.15
N LYS A 92 23.34 -64.20 -1.07
CA LYS A 92 22.31 -64.38 -0.05
C LYS A 92 22.61 -65.59 0.81
N VAL A 93 22.52 -65.44 2.12
CA VAL A 93 22.57 -66.54 3.09
C VAL A 93 21.32 -66.46 3.96
N GLY A 94 20.37 -67.37 3.76
CA GLY A 94 19.06 -67.25 4.39
C GLY A 94 18.31 -66.02 3.87
N THR A 95 17.91 -65.13 4.78
CA THR A 95 17.27 -63.83 4.46
C THR A 95 18.27 -62.68 4.36
N ALA A 96 19.50 -62.86 4.80
CA ALA A 96 20.53 -61.82 4.81
C ALA A 96 21.23 -61.72 3.46
N GLU A 97 21.57 -60.48 3.08
CA GLU A 97 22.36 -60.16 1.89
C GLU A 97 23.76 -59.69 2.29
N PHE A 98 24.72 -59.97 1.42
CA PHE A 98 26.11 -59.57 1.57
C PHE A 98 26.53 -58.92 0.25
N ALA A 99 26.98 -57.68 0.31
CA ALA A 99 27.62 -57.02 -0.83
C ALA A 99 29.04 -57.57 -1.06
N GLU A 100 29.58 -57.32 -2.25
CA GLU A 100 30.99 -57.51 -2.53
C GLU A 100 31.82 -56.52 -1.69
N ALA A 101 32.75 -57.05 -0.90
CA ALA A 101 33.70 -56.23 -0.14
C ALA A 101 35.07 -56.92 -0.06
N LYS A 102 36.16 -56.15 -0.03
CA LYS A 102 37.51 -56.69 0.17
C LYS A 102 38.44 -55.67 0.81
N GLY A 103 39.51 -56.17 1.41
CA GLY A 103 40.57 -55.34 1.95
C GLY A 103 41.74 -56.17 2.46
N ILE A 104 42.87 -55.49 2.65
CA ILE A 104 44.11 -56.07 3.16
C ILE A 104 44.57 -55.32 4.38
N ASN A 105 45.45 -55.94 5.18
CA ASN A 105 45.99 -55.36 6.39
C ASN A 105 44.90 -54.87 7.36
N ALA A 106 43.79 -55.57 7.47
CA ALA A 106 42.71 -55.20 8.39
C ALA A 106 42.94 -55.82 9.77
N GLN A 107 42.28 -55.26 10.77
CA GLN A 107 42.19 -55.84 12.11
C GLN A 107 40.89 -56.63 12.22
N LEU A 108 40.98 -57.82 12.80
CA LEU A 108 39.85 -58.69 13.07
C LEU A 108 39.58 -58.72 14.57
N HIS A 109 38.33 -58.49 14.94
CA HIS A 109 37.78 -58.87 16.24
C HIS A 109 36.44 -59.58 16.01
N TRP A 110 36.44 -60.90 16.08
CA TRP A 110 35.24 -61.72 15.92
C TRP A 110 34.74 -62.21 17.26
N GLN A 111 33.60 -61.67 17.72
CA GLN A 111 32.89 -62.12 18.91
C GLN A 111 32.00 -63.31 18.54
N THR A 112 32.50 -64.50 18.86
CA THR A 112 31.92 -65.76 18.38
C THR A 112 30.60 -66.10 19.08
N SER A 113 30.42 -65.70 20.35
CA SER A 113 29.18 -65.86 21.12
C SER A 113 28.01 -65.05 20.55
N GLU A 114 28.31 -63.88 19.99
CA GLU A 114 27.31 -62.94 19.47
C GLU A 114 27.07 -63.12 17.97
N ASP A 115 27.96 -63.82 17.27
CA ASP A 115 28.00 -63.86 15.80
C ASP A 115 28.28 -62.48 15.20
N LEU A 116 29.29 -61.78 15.72
CA LEU A 116 29.66 -60.44 15.26
C LEU A 116 31.13 -60.40 14.88
N MET A 117 31.40 -60.46 13.57
CA MET A 117 32.75 -60.36 13.02
C MET A 117 33.04 -58.91 12.62
N ASN A 118 33.83 -58.19 13.43
CA ASN A 118 34.26 -56.83 13.15
C ASN A 118 35.61 -56.85 12.42
N ILE A 119 35.64 -56.27 11.22
CA ILE A 119 36.83 -56.07 10.39
C ILE A 119 37.07 -54.57 10.27
N SER A 120 38.23 -54.07 10.72
CA SER A 120 38.51 -52.63 10.82
C SER A 120 39.81 -52.24 10.13
N ASN A 121 39.80 -51.11 9.40
CA ASN A 121 41.02 -50.45 8.91
C ASN A 121 41.38 -49.16 9.67
N ARG A 122 40.59 -48.77 10.68
CA ARG A 122 40.74 -47.46 11.36
C ARG A 122 42.12 -47.27 11.97
N GLN A 123 42.60 -48.23 12.76
CA GLN A 123 43.90 -48.10 13.43
C GLN A 123 45.07 -48.02 12.44
N GLU A 124 44.97 -48.74 11.31
CA GLU A 124 46.00 -48.71 10.27
C GLU A 124 46.01 -47.37 9.55
N ILE A 125 44.84 -46.80 9.29
CA ILE A 125 44.71 -45.47 8.70
C ILE A 125 45.24 -44.41 9.65
N ILE A 126 44.90 -44.45 10.94
CA ILE A 126 45.44 -43.53 11.95
C ILE A 126 46.97 -43.60 11.99
N ARG A 127 47.56 -44.82 12.03
CA ARG A 127 49.01 -45.01 12.00
C ARG A 127 49.65 -44.42 10.74
N LEU A 128 49.01 -44.55 9.58
CA LEU A 128 49.48 -43.96 8.33
C LEU A 128 49.41 -42.43 8.37
N GLU A 129 48.34 -41.85 8.92
CA GLU A 129 48.16 -40.41 9.06
C GLU A 129 49.19 -39.80 10.00
N ASP A 130 49.49 -40.44 11.14
CA ASP A 130 50.56 -40.03 12.05
C ASP A 130 51.94 -40.03 11.34
N ALA A 131 52.16 -41.01 10.46
CA ALA A 131 53.39 -41.13 9.68
C ALA A 131 53.47 -40.18 8.47
N LYS A 132 52.38 -39.49 8.11
CA LYS A 132 52.28 -38.66 6.89
C LYS A 132 53.38 -37.61 6.78
N SER A 133 53.75 -36.97 7.91
CA SER A 133 54.79 -35.94 7.96
C SER A 133 56.21 -36.45 7.60
N THR A 134 56.40 -37.76 7.66
CA THR A 134 57.70 -38.44 7.42
C THR A 134 57.76 -39.18 6.09
N LEU A 135 56.62 -39.35 5.40
CA LEU A 135 56.51 -40.06 4.12
C LEU A 135 56.51 -39.07 2.95
N ALA A 136 57.09 -39.46 1.82
CA ALA A 136 56.87 -38.73 0.58
C ALA A 136 55.38 -38.84 0.19
N GLU A 137 54.81 -37.75 -0.35
CA GLU A 137 53.38 -37.63 -0.62
C GLU A 137 52.81 -38.78 -1.45
N GLY A 138 53.43 -39.12 -2.59
CA GLY A 138 52.99 -40.25 -3.43
C GLY A 138 53.12 -41.62 -2.76
N VAL A 139 54.02 -41.77 -1.77
CA VAL A 139 54.16 -43.02 -0.98
C VAL A 139 53.03 -43.10 0.05
N PHE A 140 52.68 -41.98 0.68
CA PHE A 140 51.53 -41.91 1.58
C PHE A 140 50.23 -42.21 0.82
N GLU A 141 49.99 -41.58 -0.33
CA GLU A 141 48.78 -41.77 -1.13
C GLU A 141 48.63 -43.22 -1.61
N ALA A 142 49.72 -43.85 -2.07
CA ALA A 142 49.71 -45.27 -2.44
C ALA A 142 49.35 -46.18 -1.25
N ARG A 143 49.96 -45.95 -0.08
CA ARG A 143 49.68 -46.73 1.14
C ARG A 143 48.27 -46.48 1.67
N PHE A 144 47.78 -45.26 1.61
CA PHE A 144 46.41 -44.92 2.04
C PHE A 144 45.39 -45.68 1.18
N LYS A 145 45.57 -45.64 -0.14
CA LYS A 145 44.74 -46.38 -1.10
C LYS A 145 44.69 -47.87 -0.78
N GLU A 146 45.82 -48.48 -0.43
CA GLU A 146 45.91 -49.91 -0.09
C GLU A 146 45.17 -50.29 1.21
N LYS A 147 44.96 -49.35 2.15
CA LYS A 147 44.29 -49.61 3.43
C LYS A 147 42.77 -49.44 3.38
N LEU A 148 42.22 -48.77 2.36
CA LEU A 148 40.78 -48.60 2.22
C LEU A 148 40.11 -49.93 1.88
N PHE A 149 38.96 -50.19 2.48
CA PHE A 149 38.12 -51.30 2.05
C PHE A 149 37.43 -50.91 0.76
N THR A 150 37.37 -51.83 -0.21
CA THR A 150 36.65 -51.64 -1.46
C THR A 150 35.34 -52.40 -1.40
N LEU A 151 34.24 -51.75 -1.72
CA LEU A 151 32.92 -52.34 -1.92
C LEU A 151 32.47 -52.16 -3.37
N TYR A 152 31.67 -53.10 -3.88
CA TYR A 152 31.05 -53.05 -5.21
C TYR A 152 32.04 -52.86 -6.39
N GLU A 153 33.27 -53.39 -6.26
CA GLU A 153 34.35 -53.25 -7.25
C GLU A 153 33.90 -53.64 -8.66
N GLY A 154 33.07 -54.68 -8.81
CA GLY A 154 32.58 -55.14 -10.11
C GLY A 154 31.62 -54.17 -10.83
N THR A 155 31.24 -53.05 -10.22
CA THR A 155 30.32 -52.06 -10.80
C THR A 155 30.92 -50.66 -10.81
N ASP A 156 30.71 -49.89 -9.74
CA ASP A 156 31.29 -48.56 -9.51
C ASP A 156 31.79 -48.55 -8.06
N PRO A 157 33.11 -48.66 -7.85
CA PRO A 157 33.67 -48.94 -6.53
C PRO A 157 33.36 -47.83 -5.54
N ALA A 158 32.97 -48.22 -4.33
CA ALA A 158 32.96 -47.37 -3.15
C ALA A 158 34.08 -47.79 -2.21
N THR A 159 34.72 -46.85 -1.55
CA THR A 159 35.72 -47.12 -0.51
C THR A 159 35.13 -46.86 0.87
N LEU A 160 35.57 -47.63 1.86
CA LEU A 160 35.21 -47.45 3.26
C LEU A 160 36.48 -47.32 4.12
N ASN A 161 36.58 -46.19 4.82
CA ASN A 161 37.45 -46.00 5.97
C ASN A 161 36.60 -46.17 7.23
N GLY A 162 36.70 -47.32 7.88
CA GLY A 162 35.86 -47.65 9.02
C GLY A 162 35.83 -49.12 9.41
N ASN A 163 34.66 -49.56 9.85
CA ASN A 163 34.42 -50.92 10.33
C ASN A 163 33.40 -51.62 9.41
N LEU A 164 33.64 -52.90 9.13
CA LEU A 164 32.68 -53.82 8.53
C LEU A 164 32.30 -54.90 9.54
N TYR A 165 31.00 -55.14 9.66
CA TYR A 165 30.43 -56.15 10.52
C TYR A 165 29.79 -57.25 9.66
N VAL A 166 30.29 -58.47 9.80
CA VAL A 166 29.73 -59.66 9.16
C VAL A 166 29.02 -60.49 10.22
N SER A 167 27.73 -60.75 10.02
CA SER A 167 26.94 -61.67 10.84
C SER A 167 25.88 -62.36 9.99
N ARG A 168 25.10 -63.27 10.57
CA ARG A 168 23.90 -63.82 9.92
C ARG A 168 22.82 -62.79 9.57
N GLU A 169 22.92 -61.57 10.08
CA GLU A 169 22.00 -60.48 9.77
C GLU A 169 22.39 -59.77 8.46
N GLY A 170 23.62 -59.96 7.97
CA GLY A 170 24.11 -59.42 6.70
C GLY A 170 25.49 -58.78 6.82
N LEU A 171 25.87 -58.04 5.78
CA LEU A 171 27.04 -57.17 5.79
C LEU A 171 26.61 -55.76 6.19
N ARG A 172 27.16 -55.28 7.31
CA ARG A 172 26.94 -53.91 7.80
C ARG A 172 28.25 -53.16 7.96
N GLY A 173 28.22 -51.85 8.14
CA GLY A 173 29.43 -51.08 8.44
C GLY A 173 29.19 -49.67 8.93
N GLU A 174 30.26 -48.96 9.20
CA GLU A 174 30.22 -47.56 9.66
C GLU A 174 31.54 -46.87 9.31
N GLY A 175 31.51 -45.54 9.25
CA GLY A 175 32.69 -44.71 9.02
C GLY A 175 32.48 -43.76 7.84
N ASN A 176 33.56 -43.52 7.11
CA ASN A 176 33.56 -42.66 5.94
C ASN A 176 33.51 -43.52 4.68
N LEU A 177 32.38 -43.47 3.97
CA LEU A 177 32.19 -44.13 2.69
C LEU A 177 32.29 -43.11 1.56
N THR A 178 33.17 -43.37 0.60
CA THR A 178 33.38 -42.48 -0.55
C THR A 178 33.13 -43.24 -1.85
N ARG A 179 32.32 -42.65 -2.73
CA ARG A 179 32.19 -43.04 -4.14
C ARG A 179 32.54 -41.83 -5.01
N ARG A 180 32.68 -42.02 -6.31
CA ARG A 180 33.01 -40.91 -7.21
C ARG A 180 32.00 -39.77 -7.17
N ASP A 181 30.72 -40.06 -6.98
CA ASP A 181 29.58 -39.16 -7.12
C ASP A 181 29.02 -38.66 -5.78
N PHE A 182 29.33 -39.33 -4.67
CA PHE A 182 28.93 -38.91 -3.32
C PHE A 182 29.92 -39.36 -2.23
N SER A 183 29.80 -38.79 -1.04
CA SER A 183 30.45 -39.28 0.17
C SER A 183 29.49 -39.27 1.34
N ILE A 184 29.68 -40.21 2.28
CA ILE A 184 28.83 -40.40 3.45
C ILE A 184 29.72 -40.50 4.68
N LEU A 185 29.37 -39.79 5.73
CA LEU A 185 30.01 -39.89 7.03
C LEU A 185 28.98 -40.36 8.07
N SER A 186 29.27 -41.47 8.75
CA SER A 186 28.53 -41.86 9.95
C SER A 186 28.71 -40.79 11.03
N VAL A 187 27.58 -40.25 11.52
CA VAL A 187 27.56 -39.30 12.65
C VAL A 187 26.85 -39.88 13.89
N SER A 188 26.30 -41.09 13.78
CA SER A 188 25.65 -41.86 14.84
C SER A 188 26.28 -43.25 14.99
N GLU A 189 25.76 -44.05 15.92
CA GLU A 189 26.13 -45.47 16.09
C GLU A 189 25.39 -46.41 15.12
N GLU A 190 24.56 -45.85 14.23
CA GLU A 190 23.78 -46.64 13.27
C GLU A 190 24.64 -47.14 12.12
N LEU A 191 24.39 -48.39 11.72
CA LEU A 191 25.18 -49.07 10.72
C LEU A 191 24.56 -48.97 9.33
N PHE A 192 25.44 -48.76 8.35
CA PHE A 192 25.21 -49.00 6.94
C PHE A 192 24.78 -50.45 6.69
N GLU A 193 23.77 -50.65 5.85
CA GLU A 193 23.35 -51.97 5.37
C GLU A 193 23.76 -52.18 3.92
N PHE A 194 24.65 -53.14 3.67
CA PHE A 194 25.20 -53.41 2.34
C PHE A 194 24.59 -54.66 1.71
N SER A 195 23.61 -54.47 0.82
CA SER A 195 22.96 -55.52 0.04
C SER A 195 23.58 -55.66 -1.36
N VAL A 196 23.21 -56.67 -2.14
CA VAL A 196 23.89 -56.95 -3.43
C VAL A 196 23.74 -55.80 -4.44
N THR A 197 22.58 -55.13 -4.46
CA THR A 197 22.28 -54.02 -5.39
C THR A 197 21.70 -52.79 -4.69
N ARG A 198 21.82 -52.71 -3.37
CA ARG A 198 21.25 -51.63 -2.57
C ARG A 198 22.16 -51.33 -1.39
N PHE A 199 22.23 -50.05 -1.03
CA PHE A 199 22.98 -49.60 0.13
C PHE A 199 22.16 -48.54 0.85
N ALA A 200 21.92 -48.72 2.15
CA ALA A 200 21.15 -47.79 2.96
C ALA A 200 21.84 -47.52 4.30
N GLY A 201 21.43 -46.43 4.95
CA GLY A 201 21.90 -46.07 6.28
C GLY A 201 21.09 -44.91 6.83
N SER A 202 21.16 -44.74 8.14
CA SER A 202 20.38 -43.76 8.87
C SER A 202 21.28 -42.80 9.64
N ASN A 203 20.77 -41.60 9.84
CA ASN A 203 21.41 -40.53 10.59
C ASN A 203 22.89 -40.28 10.21
N VAL A 204 23.10 -39.89 8.95
CA VAL A 204 24.42 -39.62 8.35
C VAL A 204 24.58 -38.16 7.90
N GLU A 205 25.81 -37.74 7.66
CA GLU A 205 26.08 -36.66 6.73
C GLU A 205 26.21 -37.24 5.31
N PHE A 206 25.33 -36.85 4.40
CA PHE A 206 25.31 -37.28 3.00
C PHE A 206 25.67 -36.12 2.07
N ARG A 207 26.70 -36.29 1.25
CA ARG A 207 27.21 -35.25 0.35
C ARG A 207 27.19 -35.73 -1.10
N ILE A 208 26.48 -35.02 -1.97
CA ILE A 208 26.59 -35.22 -3.43
C ILE A 208 27.75 -34.38 -3.96
N ASN A 209 28.71 -35.02 -4.62
CA ASN A 209 29.89 -34.36 -5.16
C ASN A 209 29.50 -33.49 -6.37
N SER A 210 30.10 -32.31 -6.48
CA SER A 210 29.92 -31.43 -7.66
C SER A 210 30.72 -31.86 -8.87
N LYS A 211 31.73 -32.71 -8.67
CA LYS A 211 32.53 -33.35 -9.72
C LYS A 211 32.86 -34.77 -9.27
N ASP A 212 32.91 -35.68 -10.23
CA ASP A 212 33.39 -37.03 -9.97
C ASP A 212 34.80 -36.99 -9.35
N ARG A 213 35.01 -37.74 -8.27
CA ARG A 213 36.31 -37.92 -7.60
C ARG A 213 36.79 -39.36 -7.71
N ASP A 214 38.09 -39.59 -7.59
CA ASP A 214 38.58 -40.95 -7.37
C ASP A 214 38.21 -41.38 -5.93
N PRO A 215 37.44 -42.46 -5.71
CA PRO A 215 37.08 -42.89 -4.36
C PRO A 215 38.28 -43.34 -3.52
N TYR A 216 39.43 -43.61 -4.13
CA TYR A 216 40.66 -43.97 -3.41
C TYR A 216 41.56 -42.77 -3.07
N GLU A 217 41.23 -41.57 -3.58
CA GLU A 217 42.01 -40.37 -3.33
C GLU A 217 41.89 -39.93 -1.87
N TYR A 218 43.05 -39.68 -1.24
CA TYR A 218 43.09 -39.13 0.11
C TYR A 218 42.51 -37.71 0.12
N ASP A 219 41.39 -37.55 0.81
CA ASP A 219 40.75 -36.25 0.96
C ASP A 219 41.53 -35.37 1.95
N LYS A 220 42.32 -34.42 1.41
CA LYS A 220 43.09 -33.46 2.21
C LYS A 220 42.20 -32.47 2.99
N GLY A 221 40.88 -32.50 2.78
CA GLY A 221 39.96 -31.55 3.35
C GLY A 221 38.53 -32.07 3.46
N TYR A 222 38.30 -33.21 4.12
CA TYR A 222 36.93 -33.62 4.49
C TYR A 222 36.19 -32.50 5.26
N PHE A 223 36.93 -31.64 5.98
CA PHE A 223 36.43 -30.42 6.65
C PHE A 223 36.70 -29.10 5.90
N TYR A 224 37.51 -29.09 4.83
CA TYR A 224 37.95 -27.88 4.11
C TYR A 224 37.80 -28.02 2.58
N ASN A 225 36.86 -28.84 2.12
CA ASN A 225 36.73 -29.14 0.71
C ASN A 225 36.27 -27.89 -0.04
N ASN A 226 37.18 -27.30 -0.84
CA ASN A 226 36.91 -26.10 -1.65
C ASN A 226 35.82 -26.31 -2.72
N ASN A 227 35.40 -27.55 -2.99
CA ASN A 227 34.33 -27.85 -3.94
C ASN A 227 32.99 -27.90 -3.22
N LYS A 228 32.16 -26.86 -3.34
CA LYS A 228 30.76 -26.83 -2.90
C LYS A 228 30.04 -28.14 -3.31
N ALA A 229 29.30 -28.75 -2.38
CA ALA A 229 28.46 -29.91 -2.67
C ALA A 229 27.29 -29.51 -3.56
N VAL A 230 26.74 -30.45 -4.33
CA VAL A 230 25.46 -30.25 -5.05
C VAL A 230 24.31 -30.22 -4.05
N LEU A 231 24.32 -31.18 -3.14
CA LEU A 231 23.42 -31.30 -1.99
C LEU A 231 24.26 -31.76 -0.80
N LEU A 232 24.03 -31.16 0.37
CA LEU A 232 24.53 -31.62 1.65
C LEU A 232 23.33 -31.92 2.55
N GLY A 233 23.18 -33.15 2.98
CA GLY A 233 22.21 -33.57 3.99
C GLY A 233 22.91 -33.85 5.30
N ASN A 234 22.53 -33.17 6.38
CA ASN A 234 23.04 -33.43 7.74
C ASN A 234 21.96 -34.14 8.55
N PHE A 235 22.32 -35.24 9.24
CA PHE A 235 21.37 -36.07 10.00
C PHE A 235 20.22 -36.58 9.10
N VAL A 236 20.61 -37.23 7.99
CA VAL A 236 19.66 -37.77 7.01
C VAL A 236 19.74 -39.30 6.95
N ASP A 237 18.63 -39.93 6.63
CA ASP A 237 18.56 -41.28 6.12
C ASP A 237 18.80 -41.28 4.61
N PHE A 238 19.48 -42.30 4.10
CA PHE A 238 19.61 -42.51 2.68
C PHE A 238 19.32 -43.96 2.30
N ASP A 239 18.81 -44.12 1.08
CA ASP A 239 18.55 -45.42 0.48
C ASP A 239 18.91 -45.39 -1.01
N PHE A 240 20.01 -46.06 -1.33
CA PHE A 240 20.62 -46.04 -2.64
C PHE A 240 20.39 -47.34 -3.41
N ASP A 241 19.61 -47.25 -4.49
CA ASP A 241 19.44 -48.32 -5.48
C ASP A 241 20.54 -48.23 -6.53
N LEU A 242 21.55 -49.09 -6.39
CA LEU A 242 22.71 -49.15 -7.29
C LEU A 242 22.32 -49.55 -8.71
N LYS A 243 21.25 -50.34 -8.88
CA LYS A 243 20.80 -50.84 -10.19
C LYS A 243 20.14 -49.73 -10.99
N ASN A 244 19.27 -48.95 -10.35
CA ASN A 244 18.57 -47.86 -11.00
C ASN A 244 19.40 -46.57 -11.03
N GLY A 245 20.34 -46.40 -10.11
CA GLY A 245 21.13 -45.18 -9.95
C GLY A 245 20.29 -44.07 -9.32
N GLN A 246 19.56 -44.41 -8.27
CA GLN A 246 18.64 -43.50 -7.58
C GLN A 246 18.87 -43.59 -6.07
N CYS A 247 18.99 -42.44 -5.42
CA CYS A 247 19.12 -42.32 -3.97
C CYS A 247 17.93 -41.55 -3.42
N VAL A 248 17.23 -42.11 -2.45
CA VAL A 248 16.25 -41.35 -1.66
C VAL A 248 16.93 -40.89 -0.38
N ILE A 249 16.86 -39.59 -0.09
CA ILE A 249 17.45 -38.95 1.09
C ILE A 249 16.32 -38.31 1.89
N ARG A 250 16.25 -38.58 3.19
CA ARG A 250 15.20 -38.07 4.08
C ARG A 250 15.83 -37.48 5.34
N PRO A 251 15.53 -36.23 5.71
CA PRO A 251 15.86 -35.74 7.04
C PRO A 251 15.28 -36.63 8.13
N ASP A 252 16.07 -36.88 9.16
CA ASP A 252 15.62 -37.58 10.35
C ASP A 252 14.51 -36.78 11.05
N GLN A 253 13.43 -37.48 11.44
CA GLN A 253 12.25 -36.88 12.04
C GLN A 253 12.50 -36.34 13.46
N GLU A 254 13.48 -36.89 14.18
CA GLU A 254 13.86 -36.44 15.52
C GLU A 254 14.51 -35.04 15.48
N PHE A 255 15.03 -34.63 14.32
CA PHE A 255 15.62 -33.32 14.08
C PHE A 255 14.74 -32.42 13.20
N GLY A 256 13.43 -32.69 13.13
CA GLY A 256 12.48 -32.16 12.12
C GLY A 256 12.33 -30.64 11.98
N ASP A 257 12.82 -29.84 12.94
CA ASP A 257 12.84 -28.36 12.85
C ASP A 257 14.12 -27.82 12.16
N PHE A 258 15.11 -28.66 11.89
CA PHE A 258 16.33 -28.28 11.19
C PHE A 258 16.14 -28.32 9.67
N THR A 259 16.67 -27.30 8.98
CA THR A 259 16.84 -27.34 7.52
C THR A 259 18.03 -28.26 7.18
N ALA A 260 17.81 -29.57 7.33
CA ALA A 260 18.82 -30.62 7.19
C ALA A 260 19.44 -30.69 5.79
N LEU A 261 18.69 -30.28 4.76
CA LEU A 261 19.14 -30.27 3.37
C LEU A 261 19.63 -28.89 2.98
N SER A 262 20.87 -28.81 2.50
CA SER A 262 21.51 -27.61 1.98
C SER A 262 21.85 -27.78 0.50
N LEU A 263 21.64 -26.72 -0.28
CA LEU A 263 21.95 -26.58 -1.70
C LEU A 263 23.00 -25.47 -1.88
N PRO A 264 24.30 -25.77 -1.68
CA PRO A 264 25.34 -24.74 -1.58
C PRO A 264 25.57 -23.86 -2.82
N TYR A 265 25.19 -24.33 -4.01
CA TYR A 265 25.28 -23.53 -5.24
C TYR A 265 24.13 -22.54 -5.36
N SER A 266 22.91 -22.95 -5.01
CA SER A 266 21.76 -22.04 -4.94
C SER A 266 21.83 -21.13 -3.72
N GLU A 267 22.62 -21.49 -2.71
CA GLU A 267 22.72 -20.78 -1.42
C GLU A 267 21.38 -20.75 -0.67
N TYR A 268 20.74 -21.92 -0.63
CA TYR A 268 19.52 -22.18 0.13
C TYR A 268 19.65 -23.45 0.96
N ARG A 269 18.95 -23.47 2.08
CA ARG A 269 18.68 -24.65 2.89
C ARG A 269 17.17 -24.87 3.03
N THR A 270 16.75 -26.11 3.20
CA THR A 270 15.33 -26.46 3.24
C THR A 270 15.00 -27.53 4.28
N SER A 271 13.77 -27.46 4.79
CA SER A 271 13.15 -28.48 5.65
C SER A 271 12.28 -29.49 4.87
N ILE A 272 12.49 -29.59 3.55
CA ILE A 272 11.82 -30.61 2.73
C ILE A 272 12.06 -32.01 3.28
N LYS A 273 11.02 -32.85 3.20
CA LYS A 273 10.97 -34.16 3.84
C LYS A 273 11.65 -35.28 3.05
N GLU A 274 11.76 -35.14 1.74
CA GLU A 274 12.38 -36.16 0.88
C GLU A 274 13.05 -35.52 -0.33
N ALA A 275 14.26 -36.00 -0.66
CA ALA A 275 14.98 -35.69 -1.88
C ALA A 275 15.33 -36.98 -2.64
N LEU A 276 14.82 -37.14 -3.85
CA LEU A 276 15.17 -38.21 -4.79
C LEU A 276 16.25 -37.70 -5.74
N TRP A 277 17.47 -38.18 -5.56
CA TRP A 277 18.59 -37.94 -6.48
C TRP A 277 18.64 -39.02 -7.56
N ASP A 278 18.55 -38.61 -8.83
CA ASP A 278 18.67 -39.50 -9.99
C ASP A 278 20.01 -39.22 -10.72
N LEU A 279 20.94 -40.18 -10.61
CA LEU A 279 22.28 -40.03 -11.17
C LEU A 279 22.26 -39.96 -12.71
N LYS A 280 21.36 -40.74 -13.35
CA LYS A 280 21.28 -40.84 -14.80
C LYS A 280 20.69 -39.57 -15.41
N LYS A 281 19.65 -39.02 -14.77
CA LYS A 281 19.01 -37.77 -15.18
C LYS A 281 19.75 -36.52 -14.69
N ARG A 282 20.69 -36.67 -13.74
CA ARG A 282 21.46 -35.59 -13.12
C ARG A 282 20.56 -34.51 -12.51
N ASN A 283 19.56 -34.93 -11.74
CA ASN A 283 18.65 -34.01 -11.07
C ASN A 283 18.30 -34.50 -9.67
N ILE A 284 17.73 -33.61 -8.87
CA ILE A 284 17.17 -33.92 -7.56
C ILE A 284 15.72 -33.45 -7.54
N THR A 285 14.79 -34.37 -7.29
CA THR A 285 13.38 -34.05 -7.09
C THR A 285 13.08 -34.05 -5.61
N MET A 286 12.49 -32.98 -5.11
CA MET A 286 12.30 -32.71 -3.70
C MET A 286 10.81 -32.58 -3.39
N SER A 287 10.34 -33.29 -2.36
CA SER A 287 8.93 -33.36 -1.98
C SER A 287 8.75 -33.06 -0.49
N GLY A 288 7.89 -32.11 -0.18
CA GLY A 288 7.51 -31.69 1.17
C GLY A 288 6.01 -31.39 1.26
N ASP A 289 5.67 -30.36 2.02
CA ASP A 289 4.30 -29.87 2.17
C ASP A 289 4.29 -28.34 2.31
N SER A 290 3.11 -27.73 2.50
CA SER A 290 2.98 -26.28 2.62
C SER A 290 3.73 -25.66 3.81
N SER A 291 4.18 -26.47 4.77
CA SER A 291 4.98 -26.02 5.92
C SER A 291 6.48 -26.11 5.68
N SER A 292 6.94 -26.74 4.60
CA SER A 292 8.36 -26.82 4.27
C SER A 292 8.90 -25.43 3.92
N ILE A 293 10.09 -25.14 4.44
CA ILE A 293 10.72 -23.81 4.41
C ILE A 293 11.93 -23.84 3.49
N PHE A 294 12.15 -22.75 2.76
CA PHE A 294 13.38 -22.43 2.05
C PHE A 294 13.98 -21.16 2.66
N THR A 295 15.24 -21.24 3.08
CA THR A 295 15.96 -20.13 3.71
C THR A 295 17.24 -19.85 2.93
N SER A 296 17.44 -18.61 2.50
CA SER A 296 18.68 -18.17 1.86
C SER A 296 19.85 -18.18 2.85
N THR A 297 21.05 -18.49 2.37
CA THR A 297 22.29 -18.58 3.17
C THR A 297 23.32 -17.47 2.87
N ILE A 298 22.94 -16.42 2.12
CA ILE A 298 23.88 -15.34 1.71
C ILE A 298 24.42 -14.54 2.91
N PHE A 299 23.57 -14.27 3.91
CA PHE A 299 23.85 -13.28 4.97
C PHE A 299 24.26 -13.90 6.33
N GLY A 300 24.64 -15.19 6.37
CA GLY A 300 25.18 -15.80 7.58
C GLY A 300 25.32 -17.32 7.50
N ASN A 301 26.45 -17.82 8.03
CA ASN A 301 26.75 -19.24 8.21
C ASN A 301 26.20 -19.82 9.54
N GLU A 302 25.51 -19.03 10.35
CA GLU A 302 24.94 -19.44 11.65
C GLU A 302 23.41 -19.19 11.68
N ASP A 303 22.74 -19.85 12.62
CA ASP A 303 21.29 -19.98 12.77
C ASP A 303 20.45 -18.76 12.38
N TYR A 304 19.26 -19.04 11.83
CA TYR A 304 18.21 -18.10 11.40
C TYR A 304 18.56 -16.60 11.61
N ASN A 305 19.39 -16.03 10.74
CA ASN A 305 19.63 -14.59 10.75
C ASN A 305 18.30 -13.90 10.41
N ALA A 306 17.90 -12.90 11.21
CA ALA A 306 16.73 -12.07 10.95
C ALA A 306 16.78 -11.38 9.57
N GLU A 307 17.96 -11.36 8.93
CA GLU A 307 18.21 -10.79 7.60
C GLU A 307 17.97 -11.78 6.45
N ASN A 308 17.84 -13.08 6.72
CA ASN A 308 17.68 -14.08 5.66
C ASN A 308 16.28 -14.00 5.01
N LEU A 309 16.26 -14.16 3.68
CA LEU A 309 15.02 -14.37 2.93
C LEU A 309 14.50 -15.78 3.21
N VAL A 310 13.26 -15.87 3.67
CA VAL A 310 12.59 -17.12 4.06
C VAL A 310 11.22 -17.17 3.41
N PHE A 311 10.87 -18.30 2.79
CA PHE A 311 9.54 -18.54 2.25
C PHE A 311 9.19 -20.03 2.28
N ASN A 312 7.89 -20.32 2.24
CA ASN A 312 7.38 -21.68 2.23
C ASN A 312 7.21 -22.21 0.80
N ALA A 313 7.39 -23.52 0.61
CA ALA A 313 7.12 -24.18 -0.66
C ALA A 313 6.91 -25.69 -0.47
N SER A 314 6.09 -26.32 -1.31
CA SER A 314 5.75 -27.75 -1.18
C SER A 314 6.72 -28.70 -1.88
N SER A 315 7.45 -28.23 -2.90
CA SER A 315 8.33 -29.07 -3.69
C SER A 315 9.42 -28.25 -4.37
N ALA A 316 10.48 -28.94 -4.79
CA ALA A 316 11.50 -28.33 -5.63
C ALA A 316 12.09 -29.34 -6.62
N PHE A 317 12.64 -28.82 -7.71
CA PHE A 317 13.37 -29.56 -8.71
C PHE A 317 14.72 -28.90 -8.94
N TYR A 318 15.80 -29.62 -8.70
CA TYR A 318 17.15 -29.12 -8.88
C TYR A 318 17.80 -29.76 -10.10
N ASP A 319 18.03 -28.94 -11.13
CA ASP A 319 18.77 -29.29 -12.35
C ASP A 319 20.27 -29.10 -12.08
N ILE A 320 20.99 -30.20 -11.88
CA ILE A 320 22.42 -30.17 -11.53
C ILE A 320 23.27 -29.59 -12.67
N PRO A 321 23.10 -29.99 -13.95
CA PRO A 321 23.81 -29.38 -15.08
C PRO A 321 23.66 -27.86 -15.17
N ASN A 322 22.46 -27.33 -14.94
CA ASN A 322 22.18 -25.90 -15.06
C ASN A 322 22.34 -25.13 -13.73
N LEU A 323 22.58 -25.84 -12.61
CA LEU A 323 22.61 -25.29 -11.25
C LEU A 323 21.37 -24.41 -10.96
N SER A 324 20.20 -24.91 -11.38
CA SER A 324 18.93 -24.20 -11.30
C SER A 324 17.95 -24.95 -10.42
N LEU A 325 17.44 -24.26 -9.40
CA LEU A 325 16.46 -24.75 -8.44
C LEU A 325 15.10 -24.13 -8.78
N LEU A 326 14.20 -24.92 -9.35
CA LEU A 326 12.80 -24.58 -9.49
C LEU A 326 12.06 -24.96 -8.21
N VAL A 327 11.53 -23.99 -7.49
CA VAL A 327 10.72 -24.18 -6.29
C VAL A 327 9.26 -23.96 -6.63
N GLU A 328 8.38 -24.87 -6.19
CA GLU A 328 6.95 -24.87 -6.52
C GLU A 328 6.07 -24.93 -5.26
N GLY A 329 4.87 -24.37 -5.37
CA GLY A 329 3.93 -24.26 -4.26
C GLY A 329 4.27 -23.12 -3.29
N VAL A 330 4.91 -22.06 -3.78
CA VAL A 330 5.22 -20.85 -3.02
C VAL A 330 3.96 -19.99 -2.87
N PRO A 331 3.39 -19.83 -1.66
CA PRO A 331 2.17 -19.03 -1.49
C PRO A 331 2.44 -17.53 -1.60
N PHE A 332 3.56 -17.07 -1.05
CA PHE A 332 4.08 -15.71 -1.16
C PHE A 332 5.53 -15.67 -0.64
N ILE A 333 6.24 -14.61 -0.99
CA ILE A 333 7.55 -14.26 -0.45
C ILE A 333 7.43 -12.87 0.18
N ASN A 334 7.82 -12.73 1.45
CA ASN A 334 7.87 -11.42 2.10
C ASN A 334 9.22 -10.76 1.83
N SER A 335 9.18 -9.52 1.34
CA SER A 335 10.34 -8.66 1.16
C SER A 335 9.96 -7.22 1.45
N ALA A 336 10.76 -6.51 2.25
CA ALA A 336 10.42 -5.21 2.83
C ALA A 336 9.02 -5.24 3.48
N ASP A 337 8.11 -4.38 3.02
CA ASP A 337 6.73 -4.26 3.49
C ASP A 337 5.73 -4.94 2.54
N ALA A 338 6.21 -5.80 1.63
CA ALA A 338 5.37 -6.44 0.62
C ALA A 338 5.32 -7.96 0.78
N SER A 339 4.13 -8.53 0.63
CA SER A 339 3.95 -9.94 0.31
C SER A 339 3.81 -10.10 -1.21
N ILE A 340 4.80 -10.72 -1.83
CA ILE A 340 4.88 -10.93 -3.28
C ILE A 340 4.43 -12.36 -3.59
N VAL A 341 3.34 -12.50 -4.33
CA VAL A 341 2.76 -13.79 -4.72
C VAL A 341 3.21 -14.11 -6.16
N PRO A 342 4.05 -15.14 -6.37
CA PRO A 342 4.49 -15.52 -7.71
C PRO A 342 3.36 -16.15 -8.54
N GLU A 343 3.40 -15.98 -9.88
CA GLU A 343 2.50 -16.68 -10.80
C GLU A 343 2.67 -18.20 -10.64
N ASP A 344 1.54 -18.92 -10.56
CA ASP A 344 1.47 -20.37 -10.33
C ASP A 344 2.24 -20.91 -9.11
N GLY A 345 2.64 -20.03 -8.18
CA GLY A 345 3.42 -20.43 -7.01
C GLY A 345 4.85 -20.91 -7.35
N LYS A 346 5.44 -20.44 -8.45
CA LYS A 346 6.74 -20.92 -8.96
C LYS A 346 7.83 -19.87 -8.85
N VAL A 347 9.02 -20.30 -8.44
CA VAL A 347 10.20 -19.46 -8.28
C VAL A 347 11.42 -20.21 -8.80
N VAL A 348 12.24 -19.55 -9.62
CA VAL A 348 13.50 -20.13 -10.11
C VAL A 348 14.66 -19.42 -9.42
N ILE A 349 15.50 -20.19 -8.75
CA ILE A 349 16.72 -19.73 -8.08
C ILE A 349 17.90 -20.34 -8.84
N LEU A 350 18.79 -19.47 -9.33
CA LEU A 350 20.03 -19.88 -9.99
C LEU A 350 21.16 -19.98 -8.95
N LYS A 351 22.39 -20.10 -9.43
CA LYS A 351 23.58 -20.04 -8.58
C LYS A 351 23.65 -18.69 -7.83
N ASP A 352 24.39 -18.68 -6.72
CA ASP A 352 24.71 -17.46 -5.95
C ASP A 352 23.43 -16.73 -5.46
N ALA A 353 22.38 -17.51 -5.14
CA ALA A 353 21.05 -17.07 -4.72
C ALA A 353 20.32 -16.11 -5.67
N GLU A 354 20.67 -16.09 -6.95
CA GLU A 354 20.00 -15.24 -7.93
C GLU A 354 18.58 -15.76 -8.22
N MET A 355 17.58 -15.14 -7.59
CA MET A 355 16.17 -15.37 -7.89
C MET A 355 15.79 -14.66 -9.18
N GLN A 356 15.21 -15.40 -10.13
CA GLN A 356 14.70 -14.79 -11.36
C GLN A 356 13.55 -13.84 -11.07
N GLU A 357 13.42 -12.82 -11.90
CA GLU A 357 12.33 -11.86 -11.84
C GLU A 357 10.97 -12.57 -11.95
N LEU A 358 10.10 -12.31 -10.97
CA LEU A 358 8.76 -12.85 -10.90
C LEU A 358 7.88 -12.04 -11.86
N LYS A 359 7.30 -12.72 -12.85
CA LYS A 359 6.40 -12.11 -13.83
C LYS A 359 4.96 -12.34 -13.42
N LYS A 360 4.10 -11.36 -13.72
CA LYS A 360 2.68 -11.35 -13.35
C LYS A 360 2.44 -11.65 -11.86
N ALA A 361 3.36 -11.19 -11.01
CA ALA A 361 3.21 -11.34 -9.57
C ALA A 361 2.07 -10.45 -9.05
N ILE A 362 1.43 -10.88 -7.95
CA ILE A 362 0.56 -10.01 -7.16
C ILE A 362 1.40 -9.45 -6.01
N VAL A 363 1.33 -8.14 -5.79
CA VAL A 363 2.05 -7.45 -4.72
C VAL A 363 1.03 -6.91 -3.72
N LEU A 364 1.11 -7.36 -2.47
CA LEU A 364 0.26 -6.92 -1.37
C LEU A 364 1.08 -6.08 -0.40
N ILE A 365 0.66 -4.83 -0.17
CA ILE A 365 1.39 -3.86 0.67
C ILE A 365 0.39 -3.18 1.61
N ASP A 366 0.66 -2.91 2.87
CA ASP A 366 1.72 -3.50 3.68
C ASP A 366 1.33 -4.92 4.11
N THR A 367 2.31 -5.74 4.46
CA THR A 367 2.15 -7.06 5.10
C THR A 367 1.17 -7.09 6.28
N LEU A 368 1.03 -5.99 7.03
CA LEU A 368 0.13 -5.88 8.19
C LEU A 368 -1.32 -5.62 7.79
N ASN A 369 -1.57 -4.52 7.07
CA ASN A 369 -2.92 -4.02 6.79
C ASN A 369 -3.41 -4.34 5.37
N ARG A 370 -2.49 -4.63 4.44
CA ARG A 370 -2.75 -4.91 3.02
C ARG A 370 -3.56 -3.81 2.31
N TYR A 371 -3.22 -2.55 2.59
CA TYR A 371 -3.82 -1.35 2.00
C TYR A 371 -3.87 -1.37 0.47
N HIS A 372 -2.79 -1.82 -0.16
CA HIS A 372 -2.56 -1.80 -1.58
C HIS A 372 -2.44 -3.21 -2.13
N ARG A 373 -3.18 -3.47 -3.20
CA ARG A 373 -3.08 -4.71 -3.98
C ARG A 373 -2.77 -4.37 -5.42
N LEU A 374 -1.61 -4.77 -5.88
CA LEU A 374 -1.15 -4.60 -7.26
C LEU A 374 -1.06 -5.96 -7.96
N PHE A 375 -1.26 -5.96 -9.27
CA PHE A 375 -1.25 -7.15 -10.13
C PHE A 375 -0.40 -6.92 -11.38
N ASP A 376 -0.18 -7.97 -12.17
CA ASP A 376 0.70 -7.95 -13.35
C ASP A 376 2.11 -7.40 -13.05
N GLY A 377 2.64 -7.73 -11.86
CA GLY A 377 3.94 -7.24 -11.40
C GLY A 377 5.12 -7.95 -12.06
N ASN A 378 6.14 -7.17 -12.45
CA ASN A 378 7.49 -7.65 -12.77
C ASN A 378 8.39 -7.31 -11.59
N ILE A 379 8.61 -8.28 -10.70
CA ILE A 379 9.22 -8.04 -9.39
C ILE A 379 10.51 -8.82 -9.25
N ARG A 380 11.60 -8.11 -8.94
CA ARG A 380 12.89 -8.70 -8.59
C ARG A 380 13.14 -8.54 -7.10
N ILE A 381 13.16 -9.66 -6.39
CA ILE A 381 13.48 -9.72 -4.96
C ILE A 381 15.00 -9.70 -4.80
N LYS A 382 15.54 -8.69 -4.11
CA LYS A 382 16.99 -8.56 -3.84
C LYS A 382 17.37 -9.20 -2.52
N SER A 383 16.53 -9.01 -1.50
CA SER A 383 16.75 -9.52 -0.15
C SER A 383 15.44 -9.58 0.63
N ARG A 384 15.52 -9.94 1.92
CA ARG A 384 14.40 -9.79 2.86
C ARG A 384 13.94 -8.33 3.00
N PHE A 385 14.82 -7.35 2.75
CA PHE A 385 14.54 -5.93 3.02
C PHE A 385 14.34 -5.11 1.75
N GLU A 386 14.49 -5.69 0.57
CA GLU A 386 14.51 -4.94 -0.67
C GLU A 386 14.01 -5.77 -1.86
N PHE A 387 13.13 -5.15 -2.63
CA PHE A 387 12.68 -5.61 -3.94
C PHE A 387 12.54 -4.40 -4.86
N GLU A 388 12.65 -4.63 -6.17
CA GLU A 388 12.49 -3.62 -7.22
C GLU A 388 11.51 -4.14 -8.28
N GLY A 389 10.91 -3.25 -9.06
CA GLY A 389 10.05 -3.65 -10.16
C GLY A 389 8.97 -2.65 -10.56
N ASP A 390 7.98 -3.15 -11.28
CA ASP A 390 6.76 -2.44 -11.66
C ASP A 390 5.53 -3.33 -11.46
N ALA A 391 4.38 -2.74 -11.16
CA ALA A 391 3.10 -3.44 -11.04
C ALA A 391 1.93 -2.50 -11.31
N THR A 392 0.77 -3.07 -11.61
CA THR A 392 -0.45 -2.32 -11.91
C THR A 392 -1.35 -2.24 -10.68
N TYR A 393 -1.69 -1.03 -10.28
CA TYR A 393 -2.68 -0.75 -9.24
C TYR A 393 -4.05 -0.52 -9.87
N GLN A 394 -5.10 -1.12 -9.30
CA GLN A 394 -6.48 -0.85 -9.72
C GLN A 394 -7.09 0.21 -8.80
N PHE A 395 -7.12 1.45 -9.27
CA PHE A 395 -7.81 2.54 -8.60
C PHE A 395 -9.32 2.40 -8.77
N VAL A 396 -10.08 2.51 -7.69
CA VAL A 396 -11.54 2.46 -7.69
C VAL A 396 -12.07 3.82 -7.28
N ASN A 397 -12.77 4.51 -8.18
CA ASN A 397 -13.34 5.82 -7.86
C ASN A 397 -14.65 5.69 -7.05
N VAL A 398 -15.22 6.82 -6.60
CA VAL A 398 -16.49 6.85 -5.86
C VAL A 398 -17.70 6.29 -6.62
N GLN A 399 -17.61 6.21 -7.95
CA GLN A 399 -18.65 5.64 -8.82
C GLN A 399 -18.48 4.13 -9.03
N LYS A 400 -17.43 3.53 -8.43
CA LYS A 400 -17.01 2.13 -8.62
C LYS A 400 -16.45 1.82 -10.01
N ASP A 401 -16.05 2.86 -10.76
CA ASP A 401 -15.24 2.66 -11.96
C ASP A 401 -13.82 2.30 -11.56
N THR A 402 -13.18 1.49 -12.39
CA THR A 402 -11.83 0.98 -12.15
C THR A 402 -10.85 1.51 -13.18
N PHE A 403 -9.74 2.08 -12.72
CA PHE A 403 -8.66 2.57 -13.56
C PHE A 403 -7.36 1.86 -13.21
N ASN A 404 -6.61 1.47 -14.24
CA ASN A 404 -5.32 0.82 -14.05
C ASN A 404 -4.22 1.87 -14.08
N VAL A 405 -3.47 1.99 -12.99
CA VAL A 405 -2.29 2.86 -12.89
C VAL A 405 -1.07 1.98 -12.79
N LYS A 406 -0.16 2.12 -13.76
CA LYS A 406 1.13 1.44 -13.69
C LYS A 406 2.03 2.18 -12.72
N PHE A 407 2.39 1.53 -11.62
CA PHE A 407 3.39 2.00 -10.69
C PHE A 407 4.76 1.44 -11.09
N ASP A 408 5.75 2.32 -11.15
CA ASP A 408 7.15 2.00 -11.35
C ASP A 408 7.97 2.33 -10.08
N LYS A 409 9.20 1.80 -10.03
CA LYS A 409 10.22 2.12 -9.01
C LYS A 409 9.76 1.83 -7.58
N PHE A 410 9.43 0.57 -7.29
CA PHE A 410 9.37 0.12 -5.90
C PHE A 410 10.74 0.32 -5.26
N GLU A 411 10.81 1.25 -4.31
CA GLU A 411 12.03 1.60 -3.60
C GLU A 411 11.74 1.73 -2.11
N LEU A 412 12.70 1.30 -1.29
CA LEU A 412 12.63 1.46 0.15
C LEU A 412 13.14 2.86 0.52
N ILE A 413 12.26 3.74 1.00
CA ILE A 413 12.60 5.14 1.31
C ILE A 413 12.58 5.43 2.81
N GLU A 414 13.32 6.48 3.18
CA GLU A 414 13.23 7.18 4.47
C GLU A 414 12.64 8.58 4.21
N PRO A 415 11.33 8.81 4.36
CA PRO A 415 10.77 10.12 4.07
C PRO A 415 11.32 11.19 5.00
N GLU A 416 11.70 12.32 4.40
CA GLU A 416 12.27 13.49 5.08
C GLU A 416 11.42 13.97 6.26
N GLU A 417 10.08 13.84 6.19
CA GLU A 417 9.15 14.24 7.26
C GLU A 417 9.28 13.35 8.50
N VAL A 418 9.39 12.03 8.31
CA VAL A 418 9.62 11.04 9.37
C VAL A 418 11.03 11.20 9.94
N ARG A 419 12.02 11.48 9.07
CA ARG A 419 13.41 11.76 9.47
C ARG A 419 13.51 12.97 10.42
N LYS A 420 12.67 14.00 10.25
CA LYS A 420 12.63 15.18 11.14
C LYS A 420 11.93 14.89 12.47
N ALA A 421 10.85 14.10 12.47
CA ALA A 421 10.08 13.77 13.66
C ALA A 421 10.79 12.75 14.59
N GLU A 422 11.47 11.75 14.02
CA GLU A 422 11.95 10.58 14.77
C GLU A 422 13.45 10.52 15.04
N ARG A 423 14.22 11.55 14.64
CA ARG A 423 15.64 11.74 15.01
C ARG A 423 15.89 11.68 16.53
N ARG A 424 14.85 11.82 17.37
CA ARG A 424 14.91 11.70 18.84
C ARG A 424 14.84 10.26 19.38
N LYS A 425 14.45 9.26 18.56
CA LYS A 425 14.26 7.85 18.98
C LYS A 425 15.24 6.86 18.35
N GLY A 426 16.17 7.32 17.50
CA GLY A 426 17.32 6.53 17.06
C GLY A 426 17.09 5.53 15.92
N THR A 427 15.86 5.35 15.44
CA THR A 427 15.55 4.53 14.25
C THR A 427 14.54 5.29 13.38
N VAL A 428 14.81 5.42 12.07
CA VAL A 428 13.84 5.93 11.10
C VAL A 428 13.21 4.72 10.42
N PRO A 429 11.89 4.48 10.55
CA PRO A 429 11.24 3.38 9.87
C PRO A 429 11.32 3.62 8.37
N LYS A 430 11.81 2.61 7.66
CA LYS A 430 11.86 2.56 6.21
C LYS A 430 10.56 1.97 5.69
N PHE A 431 10.12 2.41 4.53
CA PHE A 431 8.95 1.81 3.89
C PHE A 431 8.98 1.88 2.37
N THR A 432 8.24 0.96 1.76
CA THR A 432 8.12 0.87 0.30
C THR A 432 7.37 2.08 -0.24
N PHE A 433 7.93 2.70 -1.26
CA PHE A 433 7.36 3.79 -2.05
C PHE A 433 7.31 3.38 -3.51
N ALA A 434 6.27 3.81 -4.21
CA ALA A 434 6.19 3.69 -5.66
C ALA A 434 5.50 4.91 -6.25
N GLN A 435 5.76 5.17 -7.53
CA GLN A 435 5.16 6.27 -8.26
C GLN A 435 4.50 5.77 -9.54
N GLY A 436 3.41 6.39 -9.95
CA GLY A 436 2.74 6.16 -11.23
C GLY A 436 2.46 7.50 -11.90
N THR A 437 2.49 7.52 -13.23
CA THR A 437 2.13 8.71 -14.01
C THR A 437 0.81 8.47 -14.73
N VAL A 438 -0.11 9.41 -14.59
CA VAL A 438 -1.36 9.48 -15.34
C VAL A 438 -1.27 10.61 -16.36
N THR A 439 -1.52 10.29 -17.61
CA THR A 439 -1.53 11.21 -18.75
C THR A 439 -2.95 11.66 -19.07
N GLU A 440 -3.08 12.67 -19.95
CA GLU A 440 -4.41 13.17 -20.33
C GLU A 440 -5.19 12.14 -21.17
N GLU A 441 -4.46 11.34 -21.95
CA GLU A 441 -4.98 10.27 -22.79
C GLU A 441 -5.62 9.12 -21.97
N ASP A 442 -5.20 8.96 -20.70
CA ASP A 442 -5.72 7.91 -19.81
C ASP A 442 -7.17 8.15 -19.38
N ASN A 443 -7.69 9.38 -19.56
CA ASN A 443 -9.06 9.77 -19.16
C ASN A 443 -9.40 9.33 -17.73
N PHE A 444 -8.45 9.54 -16.81
CA PHE A 444 -8.54 9.05 -15.43
C PHE A 444 -9.48 9.93 -14.60
N PHE A 445 -10.57 9.37 -14.09
CA PHE A 445 -11.52 10.09 -13.26
C PHE A 445 -11.25 9.82 -11.77
N ILE A 446 -10.80 10.84 -11.03
CA ILE A 446 -10.66 10.73 -9.58
C ILE A 446 -12.04 10.69 -8.89
N THR A 447 -13.02 11.43 -9.41
CA THR A 447 -14.43 11.37 -9.02
C THR A 447 -15.34 11.68 -10.20
N SER A 448 -16.64 11.63 -9.99
CA SER A 448 -17.67 11.91 -10.99
C SER A 448 -17.36 13.21 -11.73
N ARG A 449 -17.10 13.08 -13.04
CA ARG A 449 -16.77 14.19 -13.94
C ARG A 449 -15.57 15.06 -13.54
N VAL A 450 -14.63 14.53 -12.76
CA VAL A 450 -13.36 15.21 -12.48
C VAL A 450 -12.22 14.35 -13.00
N LEU A 451 -11.62 14.79 -14.10
CA LEU A 451 -10.43 14.21 -14.70
C LEU A 451 -9.19 14.60 -13.90
N TYR A 452 -8.19 13.72 -13.90
CA TYR A 452 -6.88 13.94 -13.29
C TYR A 452 -5.77 13.55 -14.25
N LYS A 453 -4.67 14.30 -14.23
CA LYS A 453 -3.39 13.93 -14.85
C LYS A 453 -2.24 14.38 -13.96
N GLY A 454 -1.14 13.62 -13.93
CA GLY A 454 0.03 13.91 -13.12
C GLY A 454 0.57 12.69 -12.40
N GLN A 455 1.21 12.93 -11.25
CA GLN A 455 1.92 11.91 -10.49
C GLN A 455 1.06 11.38 -9.35
N ILE A 456 0.87 10.06 -9.31
CA ILE A 456 0.27 9.33 -8.20
C ILE A 456 1.38 8.66 -7.42
N LYS A 457 1.41 8.85 -6.11
CA LYS A 457 2.43 8.32 -5.19
C LYS A 457 1.77 7.37 -4.22
N MET A 458 2.38 6.22 -4.00
CA MET A 458 1.94 5.20 -3.07
C MET A 458 2.99 5.03 -1.97
N TYR A 459 2.55 5.06 -0.72
CA TYR A 459 3.38 4.80 0.46
C TYR A 459 2.82 3.57 1.18
N ALA A 460 3.68 2.61 1.53
CA ALA A 460 3.22 1.35 2.12
C ALA A 460 2.46 1.52 3.44
N ASN A 461 2.82 2.54 4.22
CA ASN A 461 2.25 2.82 5.53
C ASN A 461 1.03 3.75 5.51
N GLN A 462 0.53 4.11 4.33
CA GLN A 462 -0.65 4.96 4.15
C GLN A 462 -1.70 4.20 3.36
N GLU A 463 -2.96 4.31 3.76
CA GLU A 463 -4.07 3.70 3.00
C GLU A 463 -4.31 4.47 1.71
N GLU A 464 -4.30 5.81 1.81
CA GLU A 464 -4.62 6.69 0.70
C GLU A 464 -3.44 6.95 -0.24
N LEU A 465 -3.75 7.05 -1.53
CA LEU A 465 -2.78 7.52 -2.53
C LEU A 465 -2.57 9.04 -2.44
N SER A 466 -1.34 9.50 -2.75
CA SER A 466 -1.05 10.93 -2.88
C SER A 466 -1.05 11.36 -4.34
N LEU A 467 -1.80 12.41 -4.64
CA LEU A 467 -1.98 12.98 -5.97
C LEU A 467 -1.18 14.28 -6.08
N ASP A 468 -0.36 14.42 -7.11
CA ASP A 468 0.46 15.60 -7.40
C ASP A 468 0.42 15.89 -8.91
N GLY A 469 -0.54 16.71 -9.33
CA GLY A 469 -0.86 16.87 -10.74
C GLY A 469 -1.84 18.00 -11.02
N TYR A 470 -2.78 17.74 -11.90
CA TYR A 470 -3.81 18.67 -12.35
C TYR A 470 -5.16 17.98 -12.39
N ILE A 471 -6.23 18.72 -12.12
CA ILE A 471 -7.61 18.27 -12.29
C ILE A 471 -8.35 19.14 -13.30
N LYS A 472 -9.37 18.59 -13.93
CA LYS A 472 -10.23 19.29 -14.86
C LYS A 472 -11.65 18.75 -14.77
N LEU A 473 -12.65 19.64 -14.83
CA LEU A 473 -14.04 19.23 -14.88
C LEU A 473 -14.39 18.73 -16.30
N ALA A 474 -15.05 17.58 -16.40
CA ALA A 474 -15.55 17.07 -17.68
C ALA A 474 -16.89 17.73 -18.04
N LEU A 475 -16.82 19.02 -18.41
CA LEU A 475 -17.96 19.84 -18.81
C LEU A 475 -18.38 19.54 -20.24
N SER A 476 -19.70 19.47 -20.47
CA SER A 476 -20.31 19.20 -21.77
C SER A 476 -20.56 20.50 -22.54
N ASN A 477 -20.86 21.59 -21.83
CA ASN A 477 -21.11 22.90 -22.42
C ASN A 477 -19.83 23.74 -22.29
N SER A 478 -19.01 23.66 -23.33
CA SER A 478 -17.68 24.25 -23.39
C SER A 478 -17.76 25.76 -23.64
N SER A 479 -18.03 26.57 -22.61
CA SER A 479 -17.34 27.86 -22.57
C SER A 479 -15.86 27.56 -22.31
N THR A 480 -14.99 27.95 -23.23
CA THR A 480 -13.54 27.65 -23.14
C THR A 480 -12.91 28.21 -21.86
N GLU A 481 -13.53 29.22 -21.24
CA GLU A 481 -13.05 29.89 -20.03
C GLU A 481 -13.29 29.11 -18.73
N LEU A 482 -14.13 28.06 -18.72
CA LEU A 482 -14.44 27.27 -17.52
C LEU A 482 -13.85 25.85 -17.54
N ASN A 483 -13.17 25.47 -18.63
CA ASN A 483 -12.77 24.09 -18.90
C ASN A 483 -11.25 23.92 -18.98
N GLU A 484 -10.54 24.36 -17.94
CA GLU A 484 -9.07 24.33 -17.87
C GLU A 484 -8.54 23.29 -16.87
N TRP A 485 -7.28 22.90 -17.07
CA TRP A 485 -6.54 22.05 -16.13
C TRP A 485 -5.97 22.92 -15.01
N ILE A 486 -6.41 22.69 -13.78
CA ILE A 486 -5.92 23.42 -12.60
C ILE A 486 -4.99 22.54 -11.78
N PRO A 487 -3.88 23.07 -11.23
CA PRO A 487 -2.98 22.24 -10.44
C PRO A 487 -3.64 21.78 -9.13
N TYR A 488 -3.40 20.53 -8.77
CA TYR A 488 -4.05 19.83 -7.68
C TYR A 488 -3.06 18.93 -6.95
N LYS A 489 -3.03 19.10 -5.63
CA LYS A 489 -2.27 18.25 -4.71
C LYS A 489 -3.18 17.76 -3.61
N SER A 490 -3.10 16.47 -3.30
CA SER A 490 -3.85 15.83 -2.22
C SER A 490 -3.06 14.65 -1.65
N ASN A 491 -3.19 14.42 -0.35
CA ASN A 491 -2.70 13.24 0.36
C ASN A 491 -3.85 12.31 0.79
N LYS A 492 -5.06 12.57 0.31
CA LYS A 492 -6.29 11.80 0.57
C LYS A 492 -6.91 11.34 -0.74
N GLY A 493 -6.11 10.77 -1.64
CA GLY A 493 -6.51 10.48 -3.03
C GLY A 493 -7.77 9.62 -3.17
N ASP A 494 -8.10 8.83 -2.15
CA ASP A 494 -9.22 7.89 -2.17
C ASP A 494 -10.50 8.45 -1.51
N GLU A 495 -10.37 9.49 -0.67
CA GLU A 495 -11.49 10.19 -0.04
C GLU A 495 -11.90 11.38 -0.93
N VAL A 496 -12.64 11.10 -2.00
CA VAL A 496 -12.85 12.06 -3.09
C VAL A 496 -13.95 13.08 -2.79
N SER A 497 -13.69 13.92 -1.79
CA SER A 497 -14.41 15.18 -1.56
C SER A 497 -13.48 16.33 -1.92
N LEU A 498 -13.80 17.05 -3.00
CA LEU A 498 -13.02 18.20 -3.43
C LEU A 498 -13.44 19.43 -2.61
N ALA A 499 -12.69 19.70 -1.53
CA ALA A 499 -12.82 20.93 -0.76
C ALA A 499 -12.15 22.09 -1.52
N LEU A 500 -12.90 23.18 -1.71
CA LEU A 500 -12.51 24.37 -2.43
C LEU A 500 -12.43 25.56 -1.48
N GLU A 501 -11.30 26.24 -1.52
CA GLU A 501 -11.11 27.55 -0.88
C GLU A 501 -11.75 28.65 -1.72
N GLU A 502 -12.05 29.81 -1.13
CA GLU A 502 -12.61 30.96 -1.88
C GLU A 502 -11.64 31.47 -2.95
N LYS A 503 -10.35 31.50 -2.61
CA LYS A 503 -9.25 31.91 -3.48
C LYS A 503 -8.07 30.97 -3.25
N ARG A 504 -7.64 30.28 -4.29
CA ARG A 504 -6.47 29.42 -4.25
C ARG A 504 -5.43 29.95 -5.21
N GLU A 505 -4.27 30.36 -4.70
CA GLU A 505 -3.15 30.76 -5.55
C GLU A 505 -2.38 29.50 -6.01
N VAL A 506 -2.23 29.33 -7.31
CA VAL A 506 -1.51 28.21 -7.90
C VAL A 506 -0.75 28.69 -9.13
N ASP A 507 0.57 28.48 -9.15
CA ASP A 507 1.48 28.92 -10.23
C ASP A 507 1.30 30.40 -10.64
N GLY A 508 1.01 31.27 -9.67
CA GLY A 508 0.79 32.71 -9.87
C GLY A 508 -0.60 33.09 -10.40
N GLN A 509 -1.50 32.12 -10.57
CA GLN A 509 -2.90 32.35 -10.90
C GLN A 509 -3.80 32.21 -9.66
N ILE A 510 -4.86 33.01 -9.59
CA ILE A 510 -5.86 32.90 -8.52
C ILE A 510 -7.07 32.14 -9.04
N ILE A 511 -7.22 30.88 -8.61
CA ILE A 511 -8.36 30.03 -8.93
C ILE A 511 -9.53 30.37 -7.99
N THR A 512 -10.71 30.57 -8.56
CA THR A 512 -11.92 30.92 -7.81
C THR A 512 -13.16 30.24 -8.40
N SER A 513 -14.26 30.24 -7.64
CA SER A 513 -15.60 29.96 -8.15
C SER A 513 -16.54 31.07 -7.71
N GLY A 514 -16.98 31.92 -8.64
CA GLY A 514 -17.67 33.14 -8.26
C GLY A 514 -18.05 34.05 -9.42
N LEU A 515 -18.41 35.28 -9.07
CA LEU A 515 -18.71 36.38 -9.97
C LEU A 515 -17.75 37.53 -9.67
N HIS A 516 -17.15 38.09 -10.72
CA HIS A 516 -16.11 39.10 -10.65
C HIS A 516 -16.43 40.28 -11.54
N PHE A 517 -15.86 41.44 -11.24
CA PHE A 517 -16.00 42.67 -12.00
C PHE A 517 -14.65 43.22 -12.44
N VAL A 518 -14.46 43.41 -13.75
CA VAL A 518 -13.26 43.99 -14.33
C VAL A 518 -13.42 45.51 -14.39
N SER A 519 -12.72 46.26 -13.54
CA SER A 519 -12.87 47.72 -13.45
C SER A 519 -12.54 48.45 -14.77
N GLY A 520 -11.51 48.01 -15.50
CA GLY A 520 -11.12 48.61 -16.78
C GLY A 520 -12.09 48.34 -17.94
N ALA A 521 -12.65 47.12 -18.00
CA ALA A 521 -13.57 46.70 -19.07
C ALA A 521 -15.05 46.97 -18.74
N ASN A 522 -15.37 47.21 -17.46
CA ASN A 522 -16.73 47.34 -16.91
C ASN A 522 -17.59 46.11 -17.19
N GLU A 523 -16.97 44.93 -17.14
CA GLU A 523 -17.58 43.67 -17.49
C GLU A 523 -17.67 42.78 -16.24
N LEU A 524 -18.81 42.12 -16.06
CA LEU A 524 -18.96 41.01 -15.13
C LEU A 524 -18.53 39.71 -15.82
N TYR A 525 -17.87 38.81 -15.09
CA TYR A 525 -17.57 37.47 -15.57
C TYR A 525 -17.61 36.45 -14.43
N THR A 526 -17.89 35.20 -14.78
CA THR A 526 -17.97 34.09 -13.83
C THR A 526 -16.71 33.24 -13.87
N THR A 527 -16.29 32.73 -12.72
CA THR A 527 -15.33 31.63 -12.63
C THR A 527 -16.00 30.41 -12.01
N PHE A 528 -15.55 29.22 -12.40
CA PHE A 528 -15.98 27.95 -11.80
C PHE A 528 -14.79 27.00 -11.79
N MET A 529 -14.07 26.96 -10.67
CA MET A 529 -12.77 26.30 -10.57
C MET A 529 -11.80 26.72 -11.69
N SER A 530 -11.82 28.00 -12.05
CA SER A 530 -11.02 28.56 -13.13
C SER A 530 -10.26 29.81 -12.66
N PRO A 531 -9.15 30.17 -13.33
CA PRO A 531 -8.38 31.36 -12.97
C PRO A 531 -9.18 32.64 -13.18
N LYS A 532 -8.95 33.63 -12.33
CA LYS A 532 -9.37 35.01 -12.58
C LYS A 532 -8.64 35.58 -13.81
N ARG A 533 -9.29 36.49 -14.53
CA ARG A 533 -8.66 37.22 -15.65
C ARG A 533 -7.54 38.13 -15.14
N SER A 534 -7.76 38.80 -14.00
CA SER A 534 -6.75 39.57 -13.27
C SER A 534 -6.86 39.32 -11.76
N ALA A 535 -5.75 39.43 -11.03
CA ALA A 535 -5.77 39.34 -9.57
C ALA A 535 -6.49 40.55 -8.93
N GLU A 536 -6.47 41.69 -9.62
CA GLU A 536 -7.02 42.98 -9.22
C GLU A 536 -8.53 43.12 -9.48
N ASP A 537 -9.14 42.19 -10.23
CA ASP A 537 -10.57 42.22 -10.51
C ASP A 537 -11.37 42.14 -9.20
N ALA A 538 -12.43 42.93 -9.06
CA ALA A 538 -13.21 42.96 -7.82
C ALA A 538 -14.10 41.72 -7.69
N ASP A 539 -14.11 41.07 -6.52
CA ASP A 539 -14.94 39.90 -6.28
C ASP A 539 -16.34 40.33 -5.84
N VAL A 540 -17.34 40.09 -6.70
CA VAL A 540 -18.74 40.40 -6.44
C VAL A 540 -19.40 39.31 -5.59
N PHE A 541 -19.01 38.06 -5.84
CA PHE A 541 -19.48 36.87 -5.12
C PHE A 541 -18.42 35.78 -5.19
N LEU A 542 -18.13 35.10 -4.09
CA LEU A 542 -17.23 33.95 -4.03
C LEU A 542 -17.90 32.79 -3.31
N ALA A 543 -17.81 31.59 -3.86
CA ALA A 543 -18.24 30.36 -3.21
C ALA A 543 -17.03 29.50 -2.82
N SER A 544 -17.18 28.81 -1.69
CA SER A 544 -16.20 27.87 -1.14
C SER A 544 -16.93 26.69 -0.46
N GLY A 545 -16.17 25.67 -0.07
CA GLY A 545 -16.70 24.47 0.56
C GLY A 545 -16.57 23.24 -0.34
N VAL A 546 -17.57 22.37 -0.35
CA VAL A 546 -17.48 21.08 -1.04
C VAL A 546 -18.09 21.16 -2.43
N LEU A 547 -17.40 20.60 -3.43
CA LEU A 547 -17.94 20.36 -4.77
C LEU A 547 -18.75 19.06 -4.80
N ASP A 548 -20.02 19.16 -5.19
CA ASP A 548 -20.91 18.04 -5.48
C ASP A 548 -21.33 18.05 -6.96
N TYR A 549 -21.61 16.86 -7.50
CA TYR A 549 -22.19 16.71 -8.83
C TYR A 549 -23.53 15.96 -8.76
N ALA A 550 -24.59 16.57 -9.31
CA ALA A 550 -25.94 16.04 -9.37
C ALA A 550 -26.24 15.46 -10.76
N PRO A 551 -26.05 14.14 -10.98
CA PRO A 551 -26.15 13.53 -12.32
C PRO A 551 -27.55 13.63 -12.94
N ALA A 552 -28.61 13.63 -12.14
CA ALA A 552 -30.00 13.64 -12.62
C ALA A 552 -30.37 14.93 -13.37
N ILE A 553 -29.70 16.04 -13.06
CA ILE A 553 -29.97 17.37 -13.62
C ILE A 553 -28.73 18.02 -14.23
N ASN A 554 -27.59 17.33 -14.21
CA ASN A 554 -26.31 17.78 -14.74
C ASN A 554 -25.82 19.11 -14.15
N GLU A 555 -25.88 19.23 -12.82
CA GLU A 555 -25.46 20.42 -12.08
C GLU A 555 -24.25 20.12 -11.20
N PHE A 556 -23.27 21.02 -11.20
CA PHE A 556 -22.19 21.05 -10.21
C PHE A 556 -22.50 22.09 -9.15
N LYS A 557 -22.32 21.76 -7.88
CA LYS A 557 -22.67 22.62 -6.74
C LYS A 557 -21.48 22.80 -5.82
N ILE A 558 -21.21 24.05 -5.44
CA ILE A 558 -20.24 24.42 -4.42
C ILE A 558 -20.99 25.04 -3.24
N SER A 559 -20.83 24.50 -2.05
CA SER A 559 -21.37 25.08 -0.82
C SER A 559 -20.59 24.67 0.43
N PRO A 560 -20.59 25.50 1.49
CA PRO A 560 -20.07 25.11 2.79
C PRO A 560 -20.73 23.84 3.33
N GLN A 561 -19.96 23.04 4.07
CA GLN A 561 -20.43 21.76 4.59
C GLN A 561 -21.63 21.94 5.54
N GLU A 562 -21.63 22.96 6.38
CA GLU A 562 -22.70 23.25 7.32
C GLU A 562 -24.01 23.62 6.60
N ARG A 563 -23.91 24.33 5.47
CA ARG A 563 -25.07 24.65 4.61
C ARG A 563 -25.58 23.42 3.87
N ARG A 564 -24.67 22.50 3.50
CA ARG A 564 -25.02 21.21 2.89
C ARG A 564 -25.76 20.30 3.86
N ASP A 565 -25.29 20.23 5.11
CA ASP A 565 -25.85 19.37 6.15
C ASP A 565 -27.12 19.95 6.80
N GLY A 566 -27.49 21.18 6.43
CA GLY A 566 -28.66 21.89 6.96
C GLY A 566 -28.49 22.40 8.39
N THR A 567 -27.25 22.50 8.87
CA THR A 567 -26.92 23.00 10.22
C THR A 567 -26.67 24.51 10.26
N SER A 568 -26.50 25.15 9.09
CA SER A 568 -26.35 26.60 8.92
C SER A 568 -27.20 27.10 7.76
N LEU A 569 -27.76 28.31 7.90
CA LEU A 569 -28.48 29.03 6.84
C LEU A 569 -27.56 29.93 6.00
N THR A 570 -26.33 30.17 6.44
CA THR A 570 -25.39 31.11 5.83
C THR A 570 -24.31 30.43 5.00
N GLY A 571 -23.68 31.21 4.13
CA GLY A 571 -22.44 30.84 3.43
C GLY A 571 -22.67 30.52 1.96
N ASN A 572 -21.97 31.23 1.10
CA ASN A 572 -22.25 31.32 -0.33
C ASN A 572 -22.35 29.97 -1.06
N ARG A 573 -23.40 29.83 -1.85
CA ARG A 573 -23.69 28.65 -2.67
C ARG A 573 -23.66 29.01 -4.15
N LEU A 574 -22.95 28.21 -4.93
CA LEU A 574 -22.88 28.37 -6.38
C LEU A 574 -23.25 27.06 -7.06
N ILE A 575 -24.09 27.12 -8.08
CA ILE A 575 -24.52 25.99 -8.89
C ILE A 575 -24.22 26.31 -10.35
N TYR A 576 -23.46 25.46 -11.02
CA TYR A 576 -23.22 25.50 -12.45
C TYR A 576 -24.07 24.43 -13.14
N ASP A 577 -25.03 24.85 -13.97
CA ASP A 577 -25.83 23.97 -14.82
C ASP A 577 -25.08 23.76 -16.13
N ASP A 578 -24.41 22.60 -16.25
CA ASP A 578 -23.61 22.24 -17.42
C ASP A 578 -24.49 21.97 -18.66
N SER A 579 -25.80 21.70 -18.50
CA SER A 579 -26.69 21.56 -19.66
C SER A 579 -27.02 22.92 -20.27
N LYS A 580 -27.26 23.93 -19.44
CA LYS A 580 -27.69 25.27 -19.88
C LYS A 580 -26.54 26.26 -20.04
N GLY A 581 -25.37 26.00 -19.46
CA GLY A 581 -24.27 26.98 -19.42
C GLY A 581 -24.61 28.19 -18.55
N SER A 582 -25.38 27.97 -17.47
CA SER A 582 -25.84 29.03 -16.58
C SER A 582 -25.38 28.80 -15.14
N VAL A 583 -25.12 29.87 -14.42
CA VAL A 583 -24.74 29.84 -13.00
C VAL A 583 -25.88 30.36 -12.15
N PHE A 584 -26.19 29.66 -11.07
CA PHE A 584 -27.03 30.15 -9.99
C PHE A 584 -26.17 30.42 -8.76
N VAL A 585 -26.29 31.61 -8.18
CA VAL A 585 -25.59 32.01 -6.96
C VAL A 585 -26.60 32.33 -5.87
N GLU A 586 -26.29 32.02 -4.61
CA GLU A 586 -27.12 32.37 -3.46
C GLU A 586 -26.21 32.69 -2.27
N GLY A 587 -26.43 33.82 -1.61
CA GLY A 587 -25.64 34.25 -0.48
C GLY A 587 -25.48 35.77 -0.39
N LEU A 588 -24.31 36.21 0.09
CA LEU A 588 -23.95 37.61 0.25
C LEU A 588 -23.25 38.14 -1.02
N PHE A 589 -23.60 39.36 -1.44
CA PHE A 589 -23.03 40.02 -2.62
C PHE A 589 -22.31 41.32 -2.26
N ASN A 590 -21.14 41.52 -2.85
CA ASN A 590 -20.34 42.74 -2.75
C ASN A 590 -20.53 43.59 -4.01
N LEU A 591 -21.70 44.21 -4.16
CA LEU A 591 -21.99 45.06 -5.33
C LEU A 591 -21.41 46.47 -5.23
N VAL A 592 -20.79 46.83 -4.10
CA VAL A 592 -20.14 48.14 -3.87
C VAL A 592 -18.73 47.95 -3.35
N ASP A 593 -17.90 48.98 -3.48
CA ASP A 593 -16.56 49.01 -2.91
C ASP A 593 -16.55 48.99 -1.36
N ALA A 594 -15.36 48.85 -0.78
CA ALA A 594 -15.18 48.79 0.66
C ALA A 594 -15.58 50.08 1.39
N GLY A 595 -15.55 51.23 0.71
CA GLY A 595 -15.97 52.52 1.27
C GLY A 595 -17.49 52.58 1.49
N LEU A 596 -18.25 51.91 0.63
CA LEU A 596 -19.71 51.88 0.70
C LEU A 596 -20.31 50.61 1.32
N ALA A 597 -19.53 49.56 1.55
CA ALA A 597 -19.99 48.30 2.14
C ALA A 597 -20.66 48.43 3.53
N ASN A 598 -20.35 49.50 4.29
CA ASN A 598 -21.02 49.79 5.56
C ASN A 598 -22.42 50.39 5.38
N PHE A 599 -22.67 51.06 4.25
CA PHE A 599 -23.93 51.75 3.97
C PHE A 599 -24.90 50.88 3.18
N LEU A 600 -24.43 49.84 2.49
CA LEU A 600 -25.25 48.93 1.72
C LEU A 600 -24.77 47.49 1.90
N LYS A 601 -25.65 46.63 2.42
CA LYS A 601 -25.46 45.18 2.40
C LYS A 601 -26.53 44.51 1.55
N ILE A 602 -26.10 43.47 0.85
CA ILE A 602 -26.90 42.78 -0.16
C ILE A 602 -26.76 41.29 0.05
N SER A 603 -27.88 40.60 0.21
CA SER A 603 -27.96 39.15 0.14
C SER A 603 -29.07 38.74 -0.82
N GLY A 604 -29.06 37.52 -1.32
CA GLY A 604 -30.07 37.11 -2.29
C GLY A 604 -29.71 35.88 -3.08
N SER A 605 -30.34 35.77 -4.25
CA SER A 605 -29.98 34.79 -5.26
C SER A 605 -29.85 35.44 -6.62
N GLY A 606 -28.96 34.94 -7.47
CA GLY A 606 -28.76 35.42 -8.83
C GLY A 606 -28.75 34.28 -9.85
N ARG A 607 -29.22 34.57 -11.06
CA ARG A 607 -29.04 33.73 -12.24
C ARG A 607 -28.20 34.47 -13.27
N ILE A 608 -27.15 33.81 -13.72
CA ILE A 608 -26.23 34.29 -14.73
C ILE A 608 -26.32 33.37 -15.94
N ASP A 609 -26.72 33.95 -17.08
CA ASP A 609 -26.57 33.32 -18.39
C ASP A 609 -25.23 33.79 -18.98
N ILE A 610 -24.25 32.89 -18.98
CA ILE A 610 -22.87 33.21 -19.37
C ILE A 610 -22.80 33.57 -20.86
N ALA A 611 -23.50 32.82 -21.71
CA ALA A 611 -23.45 33.01 -23.15
C ALA A 611 -24.09 34.34 -23.59
N ASN A 612 -25.18 34.73 -22.93
CA ASN A 612 -25.90 35.97 -23.25
C ASN A 612 -25.50 37.16 -22.37
N LYS A 613 -24.54 36.99 -21.45
CA LYS A 613 -24.11 38.01 -20.46
C LYS A 613 -25.28 38.64 -19.69
N LYS A 614 -26.28 37.82 -19.31
CA LYS A 614 -27.43 38.31 -18.53
C LYS A 614 -27.25 37.99 -17.07
N TYR A 615 -27.37 39.02 -16.23
CA TYR A 615 -27.22 38.93 -14.78
C TYR A 615 -28.49 39.44 -14.13
N ALA A 616 -29.24 38.55 -13.47
CA ALA A 616 -30.48 38.89 -12.78
C ALA A 616 -30.43 38.40 -11.34
N PHE A 617 -30.72 39.28 -10.39
CA PHE A 617 -30.64 39.00 -8.95
C PHE A 617 -31.98 39.29 -8.28
N ASP A 618 -32.39 38.44 -7.35
CA ASP A 618 -33.48 38.67 -6.40
C ASP A 618 -32.87 38.98 -5.02
N SER A 619 -32.80 40.27 -4.71
CA SER A 619 -31.99 40.81 -3.62
C SER A 619 -32.82 41.24 -2.41
N PHE A 620 -32.21 41.08 -1.24
CA PHE A 620 -32.55 41.68 0.03
C PHE A 620 -31.49 42.74 0.35
N LEU A 621 -31.92 43.98 0.56
CA LEU A 621 -31.05 45.14 0.68
C LEU A 621 -31.26 45.82 2.02
N THR A 622 -30.16 46.12 2.72
CA THR A 622 -30.19 46.97 3.92
C THR A 622 -29.34 48.20 3.68
N PHE A 623 -29.96 49.37 3.76
CA PHE A 623 -29.29 50.66 3.64
C PHE A 623 -29.14 51.33 5.00
N ASP A 624 -27.90 51.60 5.41
CA ASP A 624 -27.56 52.32 6.64
C ASP A 624 -27.20 53.77 6.34
N LEU A 625 -28.16 54.53 5.82
CA LEU A 625 -27.90 55.91 5.41
C LEU A 625 -27.48 56.77 6.63
N PRO A 626 -26.40 57.56 6.55
CA PRO A 626 -25.88 58.37 7.66
C PRO A 626 -26.78 59.58 7.97
N MET A 627 -27.99 59.29 8.48
CA MET A 627 -29.00 60.25 8.89
C MET A 627 -29.20 60.16 10.41
N ASP A 628 -29.59 61.27 11.04
CA ASP A 628 -29.95 61.24 12.45
C ASP A 628 -31.34 60.60 12.66
N PHE A 629 -31.64 60.25 13.92
CA PHE A 629 -32.93 59.65 14.26
C PHE A 629 -34.12 60.59 13.99
N ARG A 630 -33.90 61.91 14.01
CA ARG A 630 -34.95 62.90 13.74
C ARG A 630 -35.42 62.79 12.29
N GLY A 631 -34.50 62.69 11.33
CA GLY A 631 -34.83 62.45 9.93
C GLY A 631 -35.60 61.15 9.73
N LEU A 632 -35.10 60.05 10.30
CA LEU A 632 -35.77 58.75 10.24
C LEU A 632 -37.18 58.79 10.83
N SER A 633 -37.37 59.47 11.97
CA SER A 633 -38.68 59.60 12.62
C SER A 633 -39.66 60.43 11.80
N LEU A 634 -39.20 61.51 11.15
CA LEU A 634 -40.03 62.31 10.23
C LEU A 634 -40.45 61.47 9.03
N MET A 635 -39.51 60.72 8.42
CA MET A 635 -39.80 59.81 7.32
C MET A 635 -40.82 58.73 7.73
N GLN A 636 -40.63 58.08 8.88
CA GLN A 636 -41.58 57.10 9.40
C GLN A 636 -42.98 57.68 9.56
N THR A 637 -43.11 58.88 10.12
CA THR A 637 -44.40 59.53 10.35
C THR A 637 -45.14 59.77 9.03
N ALA A 638 -44.46 60.37 8.04
CA ALA A 638 -45.03 60.63 6.73
C ALA A 638 -45.42 59.35 5.97
N VAL A 639 -44.61 58.28 6.09
CA VAL A 639 -44.93 57.00 5.43
C VAL A 639 -46.11 56.30 6.11
N ILE A 640 -46.21 56.34 7.43
CA ILE A 640 -47.32 55.71 8.19
C ILE A 640 -48.68 56.32 7.84
N GLU A 641 -48.72 57.61 7.49
CA GLU A 641 -49.95 58.28 7.03
C GLU A 641 -50.48 57.74 5.70
N LYS A 642 -49.60 57.14 4.87
CA LYS A 642 -49.93 56.63 3.53
C LYS A 642 -50.00 55.11 3.48
N ILE A 643 -49.13 54.43 4.23
CA ILE A 643 -48.99 52.97 4.25
C ILE A 643 -49.02 52.48 5.71
N PRO A 644 -49.95 51.57 6.08
CA PRO A 644 -50.07 51.12 7.46
C PRO A 644 -48.85 50.29 7.90
N VAL A 645 -48.47 50.41 9.18
CA VAL A 645 -47.50 49.51 9.82
C VAL A 645 -48.12 48.10 9.87
N LYS A 646 -47.37 47.10 9.41
CA LYS A 646 -47.78 45.69 9.41
C LYS A 646 -46.93 44.84 10.34
N THR A 647 -47.47 43.67 10.65
CA THR A 647 -46.70 42.55 11.17
C THR A 647 -46.45 41.56 10.04
N ILE A 648 -45.26 40.95 10.04
CA ILE A 648 -44.90 39.86 9.13
C ILE A 648 -44.70 38.59 9.95
N THR A 649 -45.11 37.44 9.44
CA THR A 649 -44.85 36.14 10.08
C THR A 649 -44.04 35.32 9.09
N LEU A 650 -42.75 35.11 9.37
CA LEU A 650 -41.89 34.28 8.54
C LEU A 650 -42.13 32.80 8.85
N ASP A 651 -42.13 31.96 7.82
CA ASP A 651 -42.04 30.50 7.96
C ASP A 651 -40.57 30.07 7.86
N LYS A 652 -40.22 28.93 8.46
CA LYS A 652 -38.85 28.38 8.37
C LYS A 652 -38.39 28.14 6.93
N ASN A 653 -39.32 27.87 6.02
CA ASN A 653 -39.01 27.59 4.62
C ASN A 653 -39.12 28.83 3.71
N ASP A 654 -39.42 30.02 4.26
CA ASP A 654 -39.49 31.24 3.48
C ASP A 654 -38.07 31.58 2.95
N PRO A 655 -37.86 31.74 1.62
CA PRO A 655 -36.56 32.11 1.06
C PRO A 655 -35.98 33.40 1.65
N LEU A 656 -36.81 34.30 2.18
CA LEU A 656 -36.36 35.51 2.85
C LEU A 656 -35.55 35.21 4.12
N VAL A 657 -35.80 34.07 4.79
CA VAL A 657 -35.07 33.66 6.00
C VAL A 657 -33.58 33.46 5.69
N ASN A 658 -33.24 32.80 4.59
CA ASN A 658 -31.84 32.62 4.17
C ASN A 658 -31.18 33.98 3.90
N LYS A 659 -31.87 34.87 3.19
CA LYS A 659 -31.36 36.21 2.87
C LYS A 659 -31.12 37.04 4.12
N ILE A 660 -32.04 36.99 5.08
CA ILE A 660 -31.88 37.63 6.38
C ILE A 660 -30.69 37.04 7.13
N ALA A 661 -30.54 35.70 7.15
CA ALA A 661 -29.44 35.03 7.84
C ALA A 661 -28.07 35.45 7.33
N GLU A 662 -27.89 35.64 6.02
CA GLU A 662 -26.60 36.10 5.45
C GLU A 662 -26.18 37.49 5.96
N ILE A 663 -27.14 38.38 6.26
CA ILE A 663 -26.84 39.73 6.76
C ILE A 663 -26.82 39.77 8.31
N ALA A 664 -27.78 39.11 8.95
CA ALA A 664 -27.96 39.15 10.41
C ALA A 664 -27.05 38.16 11.16
N GLY A 665 -26.63 37.09 10.50
CA GLY A 665 -25.90 35.96 11.06
C GLY A 665 -26.82 34.80 11.47
N ASP A 666 -26.37 33.57 11.20
CA ASP A 666 -27.08 32.32 11.46
C ASP A 666 -27.58 32.21 12.91
N LYS A 667 -26.71 32.50 13.88
CA LYS A 667 -27.03 32.44 15.32
C LYS A 667 -28.15 33.39 15.73
N GLU A 668 -28.22 34.58 15.13
CA GLU A 668 -29.27 35.55 15.47
C GLU A 668 -30.61 35.07 14.94
N VAL A 669 -30.67 34.57 13.70
CA VAL A 669 -31.89 34.01 13.12
C VAL A 669 -32.37 32.77 13.90
N GLN A 670 -31.45 31.88 14.29
CA GLN A 670 -31.79 30.67 15.05
C GLN A 670 -32.45 30.94 16.40
N LYS A 671 -32.17 32.08 17.06
CA LYS A 671 -32.86 32.46 18.32
C LYS A 671 -34.35 32.70 18.10
N PHE A 672 -34.75 33.16 16.91
CA PHE A 672 -36.15 33.46 16.56
C PHE A 672 -36.83 32.30 15.82
N ALA A 673 -36.06 31.35 15.27
CA ALA A 673 -36.56 30.22 14.50
C ALA A 673 -37.66 29.38 15.21
N PRO A 674 -37.67 29.18 16.53
CA PRO A 674 -38.77 28.48 17.22
C PRO A 674 -40.12 29.21 17.13
N SER A 675 -40.13 30.53 16.91
CA SER A 675 -41.34 31.35 16.83
C SER A 675 -41.87 31.54 15.40
N PHE A 676 -41.10 31.16 14.38
CA PHE A 676 -41.51 31.22 12.98
C PHE A 676 -42.80 30.41 12.74
N GLY A 677 -43.74 30.99 12.00
CA GLY A 677 -45.09 30.45 11.77
C GLY A 677 -46.05 30.52 12.97
N MET A 678 -45.57 30.83 14.19
CA MET A 678 -46.40 30.87 15.40
C MET A 678 -46.79 32.30 15.82
N GLN A 679 -45.88 33.25 15.64
CA GLN A 679 -46.08 34.66 16.04
C GLN A 679 -45.48 35.61 15.00
N PRO A 680 -45.94 36.87 14.96
CA PRO A 680 -45.27 37.94 14.22
C PRO A 680 -43.77 37.96 14.48
N THR A 681 -43.00 38.00 13.41
CA THR A 681 -41.54 38.05 13.41
C THR A 681 -41.08 39.50 13.49
N PRO A 682 -40.41 39.93 14.58
CA PRO A 682 -39.94 41.29 14.71
C PRO A 682 -38.61 41.47 13.96
N ILE A 683 -38.67 41.61 12.63
CA ILE A 683 -37.48 41.65 11.77
C ILE A 683 -36.38 42.62 12.26
N PRO A 684 -36.68 43.88 12.65
CA PRO A 684 -35.66 44.80 13.18
C PRO A 684 -35.02 44.36 14.51
N GLU A 685 -35.66 43.46 15.26
CA GLU A 685 -35.15 42.96 16.55
C GLU A 685 -34.28 41.71 16.40
N ILE A 686 -34.31 41.04 15.23
CA ILE A 686 -33.45 39.88 14.97
C ILE A 686 -31.98 40.30 15.03
N SER A 687 -31.63 41.45 14.44
CA SER A 687 -30.27 41.97 14.49
C SER A 687 -30.25 43.48 14.22
N LYS A 688 -29.25 44.16 14.78
CA LYS A 688 -28.94 45.58 14.45
C LYS A 688 -28.68 45.81 12.97
N GLU A 689 -28.30 44.75 12.23
CA GLU A 689 -28.08 44.79 10.78
C GLU A 689 -29.39 44.90 9.99
N LEU A 690 -30.53 44.66 10.62
CA LEU A 690 -31.87 44.76 10.04
C LEU A 690 -32.64 45.98 10.54
N LYS A 691 -32.19 46.61 11.63
CA LYS A 691 -32.71 47.89 12.12
C LYS A 691 -31.95 49.05 11.46
N LYS A 692 -32.11 49.18 10.14
CA LYS A 692 -31.40 50.13 9.29
C LYS A 692 -32.33 51.17 8.68
N SER A 693 -31.76 52.24 8.12
CA SER A 693 -32.51 53.37 7.56
C SER A 693 -33.59 52.90 6.59
N LEU A 694 -33.23 52.03 5.64
CA LEU A 694 -34.18 51.38 4.73
C LEU A 694 -33.84 49.90 4.59
N VAL A 695 -34.86 49.04 4.62
CA VAL A 695 -34.72 47.61 4.34
C VAL A 695 -35.70 47.21 3.27
N PHE A 696 -35.21 46.58 2.22
CA PHE A 696 -36.02 46.07 1.11
C PHE A 696 -35.88 44.56 1.00
N SER A 697 -36.97 43.91 0.62
CA SER A 697 -36.98 42.53 0.16
C SER A 697 -37.38 42.48 -1.31
N LYS A 698 -37.12 41.37 -2.00
CA LYS A 698 -37.57 41.14 -3.39
C LYS A 698 -37.23 42.28 -4.36
N VAL A 699 -36.03 42.85 -4.26
CA VAL A 699 -35.55 43.83 -5.23
C VAL A 699 -34.88 43.09 -6.37
N ASN A 700 -35.52 43.06 -7.54
CA ASN A 700 -34.91 42.46 -8.72
C ASN A 700 -33.86 43.43 -9.28
N LEU A 701 -32.59 43.03 -9.31
CA LEU A 701 -31.50 43.82 -9.91
C LEU A 701 -31.01 43.17 -11.20
N GLU A 702 -30.76 43.99 -12.21
CA GLU A 702 -30.08 43.58 -13.45
C GLU A 702 -28.80 44.40 -13.66
N TRP A 703 -27.82 43.83 -14.37
CA TRP A 703 -26.58 44.53 -14.73
C TRP A 703 -26.68 45.17 -16.11
N SER A 704 -26.27 46.44 -16.22
CA SER A 704 -26.04 47.12 -17.49
C SER A 704 -24.55 47.36 -17.74
N GLU A 705 -24.00 46.71 -18.76
CA GLU A 705 -22.60 46.88 -19.18
C GLU A 705 -22.36 48.29 -19.77
N GLU A 706 -23.34 48.82 -20.52
CA GLU A 706 -23.29 50.15 -21.15
C GLU A 706 -23.24 51.28 -20.09
N TYR A 707 -24.08 51.19 -19.06
CA TYR A 707 -24.20 52.22 -18.03
C TYR A 707 -23.46 51.90 -16.72
N LYS A 708 -22.77 50.76 -16.69
CA LYS A 708 -21.91 50.30 -15.58
C LYS A 708 -22.64 50.29 -14.23
N THR A 709 -23.87 49.80 -14.22
CA THR A 709 -24.72 49.87 -13.02
C THR A 709 -25.58 48.63 -12.87
N PHE A 710 -25.76 48.23 -11.61
CA PHE A 710 -26.91 47.41 -11.25
C PHE A 710 -28.12 48.33 -11.14
N TYR A 711 -29.26 47.92 -11.69
CA TYR A 711 -30.49 48.72 -11.66
C TYR A 711 -31.69 47.86 -11.30
N SER A 712 -32.65 48.43 -10.58
CA SER A 712 -33.86 47.71 -10.16
C SER A 712 -34.87 47.55 -11.29
N VAL A 713 -35.50 46.38 -11.37
CA VAL A 713 -36.58 46.09 -12.32
C VAL A 713 -37.87 45.75 -11.58
N GLY A 714 -38.96 46.44 -11.91
CA GLY A 714 -40.26 46.28 -11.24
C GLY A 714 -40.41 47.13 -9.97
N GLY A 715 -41.39 46.80 -9.13
CA GLY A 715 -41.63 47.48 -7.85
C GLY A 715 -40.61 47.11 -6.78
N LEU A 716 -40.47 47.97 -5.77
CA LEU A 716 -39.56 47.75 -4.63
C LEU A 716 -40.39 47.36 -3.42
N ARG A 717 -40.15 46.18 -2.83
CA ARG A 717 -40.87 45.78 -1.61
C ARG A 717 -40.15 46.33 -0.37
N LEU A 718 -40.64 47.47 0.10
CA LEU A 718 -40.18 48.15 1.31
C LEU A 718 -40.60 47.33 2.54
N LEU A 719 -39.62 46.71 3.19
CA LEU A 719 -39.85 45.86 4.35
C LEU A 719 -39.96 46.67 5.63
N SER A 720 -38.99 47.56 5.88
CA SER A 720 -39.00 48.41 7.06
C SER A 720 -38.23 49.72 6.86
N ILE A 721 -38.62 50.72 7.63
CA ILE A 721 -37.86 51.95 7.87
C ILE A 721 -37.50 51.94 9.34
N TYR A 722 -36.22 51.79 9.65
CA TYR A 722 -35.70 51.63 11.02
C TYR A 722 -36.43 50.52 11.80
N ASP A 723 -37.29 50.86 12.76
CA ASP A 723 -38.02 49.91 13.62
C ASP A 723 -39.50 49.69 13.21
N LYS A 724 -39.97 50.31 12.14
CA LYS A 724 -41.36 50.16 11.65
C LYS A 724 -41.39 49.28 10.41
N ILE A 725 -42.20 48.23 10.46
CA ILE A 725 -42.38 47.25 9.39
C ILE A 725 -43.59 47.66 8.54
N PHE A 726 -43.42 47.68 7.22
CA PHE A 726 -44.48 47.99 6.25
C PHE A 726 -44.81 46.78 5.38
N ASP A 727 -43.77 46.09 4.86
CA ASP A 727 -43.90 44.94 3.96
C ASP A 727 -44.83 45.20 2.75
N GLU A 728 -44.54 46.29 2.04
CA GLU A 728 -45.38 46.81 0.96
C GLU A 728 -44.57 47.08 -0.31
N GLU A 729 -45.18 46.81 -1.46
CA GLU A 729 -44.59 47.13 -2.75
C GLU A 729 -44.84 48.61 -3.08
N VAL A 730 -43.75 49.36 -3.26
CA VAL A 730 -43.78 50.80 -3.56
C VAL A 730 -43.12 51.06 -4.92
N THR A 731 -43.54 52.16 -5.55
CA THR A 731 -42.91 52.60 -6.79
C THR A 731 -41.56 53.24 -6.47
N GLY A 732 -40.50 52.82 -7.14
CA GLY A 732 -39.18 53.39 -6.91
C GLY A 732 -38.12 52.78 -7.80
N PHE A 733 -36.93 53.40 -7.77
CA PHE A 733 -35.78 53.01 -8.57
C PHE A 733 -34.53 52.96 -7.70
N ILE A 734 -33.72 51.92 -7.86
CA ILE A 734 -32.41 51.78 -7.26
C ILE A 734 -31.39 51.62 -8.38
N GLU A 735 -30.33 52.43 -8.37
CA GLU A 735 -29.10 52.19 -9.14
C GLU A 735 -27.92 52.00 -8.18
N VAL A 736 -27.08 51.02 -8.44
CA VAL A 736 -25.75 50.85 -7.82
C VAL A 736 -24.71 50.94 -8.92
N ARG A 737 -24.06 52.09 -9.02
CA ARG A 737 -23.12 52.46 -10.08
C ARG A 737 -21.70 52.04 -9.72
N LYS A 738 -20.99 51.53 -10.73
CA LYS A 738 -19.56 51.23 -10.67
C LYS A 738 -18.76 52.36 -11.33
N SER A 739 -17.71 52.83 -10.67
CA SER A 739 -16.80 53.84 -11.23
C SER A 739 -15.36 53.61 -10.76
N ALA A 740 -14.39 54.08 -11.56
CA ALA A 740 -12.97 54.05 -11.17
C ALA A 740 -12.65 54.98 -9.99
N ASP A 741 -13.45 56.05 -9.81
CA ASP A 741 -13.27 57.06 -8.75
C ASP A 741 -14.01 56.69 -7.44
N GLY A 742 -14.68 55.54 -7.40
CA GLY A 742 -15.48 55.07 -6.27
C GLY A 742 -16.91 54.72 -6.68
N ASP A 743 -17.47 53.67 -6.09
CA ASP A 743 -18.83 53.26 -6.36
C ASP A 743 -19.85 54.25 -5.74
N GLY A 744 -21.10 54.19 -6.20
CA GLY A 744 -22.17 55.03 -5.70
C GLY A 744 -23.54 54.38 -5.85
N PHE A 745 -24.54 54.85 -5.13
CA PHE A 745 -25.91 54.39 -5.31
C PHE A 745 -26.92 55.53 -5.27
N SER A 746 -28.02 55.39 -6.01
CA SER A 746 -29.17 56.28 -5.95
C SER A 746 -30.43 55.48 -5.66
N ILE A 747 -31.30 56.06 -4.83
CA ILE A 747 -32.59 55.48 -4.46
C ILE A 747 -33.64 56.56 -4.66
N TYR A 748 -34.64 56.28 -5.49
CA TYR A 748 -35.88 57.05 -5.56
C TYR A 748 -37.02 56.19 -5.03
N LEU A 749 -37.80 56.74 -4.10
CA LEU A 749 -38.97 56.09 -3.53
C LEU A 749 -40.16 57.05 -3.64
N GLN A 750 -41.24 56.56 -4.22
CA GLN A 750 -42.52 57.24 -4.26
C GLN A 750 -43.55 56.39 -3.51
N ILE A 751 -43.88 56.85 -2.30
CA ILE A 751 -44.85 56.24 -1.39
C ILE A 751 -46.26 56.65 -1.82
N ASP A 752 -46.42 57.91 -2.21
CA ASP A 752 -47.64 58.56 -2.69
C ASP A 752 -47.23 59.70 -3.65
N PRO A 753 -48.10 60.23 -4.53
CA PRO A 753 -47.76 61.39 -5.38
C PRO A 753 -47.18 62.57 -4.60
N ASP A 754 -47.67 62.80 -3.37
CA ASP A 754 -47.21 63.86 -2.48
C ASP A 754 -46.26 63.36 -1.38
N VAL A 755 -45.77 62.11 -1.42
CA VAL A 755 -44.78 61.59 -0.46
C VAL A 755 -43.69 60.80 -1.20
N TRP A 756 -42.56 61.45 -1.44
CA TRP A 756 -41.42 60.87 -2.13
C TRP A 756 -40.08 61.28 -1.52
N TYR A 757 -39.07 60.43 -1.75
CA TYR A 757 -37.70 60.59 -1.27
C TYR A 757 -36.70 60.23 -2.37
N TYR A 758 -35.63 61.01 -2.46
CA TYR A 758 -34.47 60.77 -3.29
C TYR A 758 -33.20 60.80 -2.45
N PHE A 759 -32.44 59.72 -2.53
CA PHE A 759 -31.16 59.54 -1.85
C PHE A 759 -30.09 59.29 -2.90
N GLU A 760 -28.95 59.96 -2.77
CA GLU A 760 -27.78 59.73 -3.60
C GLU A 760 -26.56 59.63 -2.69
N MET A 761 -25.88 58.49 -2.74
CA MET A 761 -24.61 58.27 -2.07
C MET A 761 -23.51 58.24 -3.13
N ASP A 762 -22.58 59.17 -3.03
CA ASP A 762 -21.44 59.28 -3.96
C ASP A 762 -20.20 59.69 -3.17
N ALA A 763 -19.08 58.99 -3.40
CA ALA A 763 -17.82 59.18 -2.65
C ALA A 763 -18.00 59.23 -1.11
N GLY A 764 -18.94 58.44 -0.56
CA GLY A 764 -19.26 58.39 0.87
C GLY A 764 -20.07 59.58 1.40
N ILE A 765 -20.53 60.48 0.54
CA ILE A 765 -21.36 61.63 0.88
C ILE A 765 -22.81 61.33 0.51
N LEU A 766 -23.70 61.41 1.51
CA LEU A 766 -25.14 61.30 1.30
C LEU A 766 -25.74 62.66 0.94
N SER A 767 -26.38 62.72 -0.22
CA SER A 767 -27.29 63.78 -0.62
C SER A 767 -28.74 63.29 -0.49
N VAL A 768 -29.60 64.11 0.10
CA VAL A 768 -31.01 63.76 0.35
C VAL A 768 -31.93 64.87 -0.14
N LEU A 769 -33.03 64.49 -0.78
CA LEU A 769 -34.13 65.39 -1.14
C LEU A 769 -35.47 64.66 -0.95
N ALA A 770 -36.41 65.30 -0.28
CA ALA A 770 -37.78 64.83 -0.13
C ALA A 770 -38.80 65.91 -0.51
N TRP A 771 -40.06 65.51 -0.60
CA TRP A 771 -41.18 66.46 -0.78
C TRP A 771 -41.33 67.40 0.44
N ASP A 772 -41.02 66.91 1.63
CA ASP A 772 -41.24 67.60 2.91
C ASP A 772 -40.06 68.52 3.25
N GLU A 773 -40.31 69.83 3.32
CA GLU A 773 -39.31 70.83 3.71
C GLU A 773 -38.80 70.62 5.14
N VAL A 774 -39.65 70.13 6.06
CA VAL A 774 -39.26 69.89 7.45
C VAL A 774 -38.22 68.77 7.52
N PHE A 775 -38.40 67.72 6.71
CA PHE A 775 -37.42 66.66 6.55
C PHE A 775 -36.12 67.16 5.89
N ASN A 776 -36.22 67.95 4.82
CA ASN A 776 -35.04 68.49 4.12
C ASN A 776 -34.19 69.35 5.06
N ASP A 777 -34.82 70.26 5.81
CA ASP A 777 -34.17 71.10 6.82
C ASP A 777 -33.51 70.27 7.92
N ALA A 778 -34.18 69.22 8.41
CA ALA A 778 -33.62 68.31 9.40
C ALA A 778 -32.36 67.58 8.89
N MET A 779 -32.32 67.26 7.60
CA MET A 779 -31.18 66.62 6.93
C MET A 779 -30.08 67.62 6.51
N GLY A 780 -30.23 68.91 6.83
CA GLY A 780 -29.30 69.96 6.42
C GLY A 780 -29.26 70.18 4.90
N SER A 781 -30.25 69.64 4.19
CA SER A 781 -30.42 69.76 2.75
C SER A 781 -31.34 70.94 2.47
N LYS A 782 -30.83 72.01 1.86
CA LYS A 782 -31.72 73.07 1.36
C LYS A 782 -32.37 72.58 0.08
N THR A 783 -33.70 72.60 0.02
CA THR A 783 -34.45 72.44 -1.23
C THR A 783 -33.88 73.44 -2.25
N SER A 784 -33.17 72.94 -3.26
CA SER A 784 -32.53 73.76 -4.28
C SER A 784 -32.94 73.26 -5.66
N LEU A 785 -33.06 74.17 -6.62
CA LEU A 785 -33.36 73.83 -8.02
C LEU A 785 -32.41 72.73 -8.53
N ALA A 786 -31.11 72.82 -8.18
CA ALA A 786 -30.12 71.81 -8.54
C ALA A 786 -30.43 70.40 -7.98
N GLY A 787 -30.99 70.30 -6.77
CA GLY A 787 -31.42 69.01 -6.20
C GLY A 787 -32.64 68.43 -6.92
N ILE A 788 -33.62 69.28 -7.25
CA ILE A 788 -34.83 68.89 -7.99
C ILE A 788 -34.44 68.43 -9.41
N ASP A 789 -33.60 69.20 -10.10
CA ASP A 789 -33.09 68.88 -11.43
C ASP A 789 -32.34 67.54 -11.44
N LYS A 790 -31.52 67.27 -10.40
CA LYS A 790 -30.83 65.97 -10.25
C LYS A 790 -31.81 64.81 -10.10
N LYS A 791 -32.84 64.95 -9.25
CA LYS A 791 -33.88 63.92 -9.07
C LYS A 791 -34.64 63.66 -10.38
N GLU A 792 -35.10 64.71 -11.05
CA GLU A 792 -35.82 64.59 -12.33
C GLU A 792 -34.94 63.98 -13.42
N ALA A 793 -33.67 64.37 -13.49
CA ALA A 793 -32.69 63.79 -14.42
C ALA A 793 -32.47 62.30 -14.16
N PHE A 794 -32.37 61.89 -12.89
CA PHE A 794 -32.25 60.47 -12.51
C PHE A 794 -33.48 59.68 -12.95
N ILE A 795 -34.69 60.14 -12.62
CA ILE A 795 -35.95 59.48 -12.99
C ILE A 795 -36.08 59.38 -14.52
N ALA A 796 -35.85 60.48 -15.23
CA ALA A 796 -35.94 60.52 -16.69
C ALA A 796 -34.93 59.57 -17.34
N LYS A 797 -33.67 59.59 -16.88
CA LYS A 797 -32.62 58.66 -17.32
C LYS A 797 -33.04 57.21 -17.09
N PHE A 798 -33.45 56.88 -15.87
CA PHE A 798 -33.80 55.51 -15.48
C PHE A 798 -34.92 54.95 -16.37
N ARG A 799 -35.98 55.74 -16.58
CA ARG A 799 -37.12 55.33 -17.40
C ARG A 799 -36.76 55.19 -18.87
N ALA A 800 -35.97 56.12 -19.41
CA ALA A 800 -35.56 56.10 -20.81
C ALA A 800 -34.68 54.89 -21.15
N ILE A 801 -33.81 54.49 -20.23
CA ILE A 801 -32.84 53.41 -20.46
C ILE A 801 -33.42 52.03 -20.13
N TYR A 802 -34.10 51.88 -18.99
CA TYR A 802 -34.47 50.56 -18.46
C TYR A 802 -35.95 50.21 -18.61
N GLY A 803 -36.80 51.14 -19.06
CA GLY A 803 -38.22 50.84 -19.35
C GLY A 803 -39.09 50.65 -18.10
N ALA A 804 -39.07 51.61 -17.17
CA ALA A 804 -39.83 51.56 -15.92
C ALA A 804 -41.31 52.03 -16.04
N PRO A 805 -42.23 51.50 -15.18
CA PRO A 805 -43.66 51.85 -15.18
C PRO A 805 -43.93 53.35 -14.92
N GLU A 806 -45.11 53.83 -15.31
CA GLU A 806 -45.51 55.21 -15.05
C GLU A 806 -45.63 55.47 -13.54
N LEU A 807 -45.08 56.61 -13.10
CA LEU A 807 -45.21 57.07 -11.72
C LEU A 807 -46.66 57.44 -11.40
N PRO A 808 -47.18 57.09 -10.21
CA PRO A 808 -48.48 57.56 -9.74
C PRO A 808 -48.59 59.09 -9.84
N LYS A 809 -49.63 59.59 -10.52
CA LYS A 809 -49.92 61.02 -10.67
C LYS A 809 -50.91 61.47 -9.59
N LYS A 810 -50.77 62.72 -9.14
CA LYS A 810 -51.75 63.38 -8.29
C LYS A 810 -53.07 63.51 -9.07
N PRO A 811 -54.24 63.21 -8.48
CA PRO A 811 -55.52 63.51 -9.13
C PRO A 811 -55.65 65.03 -9.34
N GLU A 812 -56.03 65.46 -10.55
CA GLU A 812 -56.26 66.87 -10.86
C GLU A 812 -57.38 67.42 -9.96
N GLU A 813 -57.11 68.49 -9.20
CA GLU A 813 -58.14 69.21 -8.45
C GLU A 813 -59.12 69.86 -9.45
N PRO A 814 -60.44 69.81 -9.22
CA PRO A 814 -61.40 70.47 -10.09
C PRO A 814 -61.17 71.98 -10.04
N GLN A 815 -60.94 72.58 -11.21
CA GLN A 815 -60.84 74.03 -11.36
C GLN A 815 -62.09 74.70 -10.77
N GLU A 816 -61.91 75.53 -9.74
CA GLU A 816 -62.93 76.49 -9.32
C GLU A 816 -63.20 77.42 -10.51
N GLU A 817 -64.45 77.46 -10.97
CA GLU A 817 -64.93 78.48 -11.89
C GLU A 817 -64.79 79.85 -11.19
N GLU A 818 -63.74 80.61 -11.55
CA GLU A 818 -63.67 82.03 -11.21
C GLU A 818 -64.88 82.75 -11.82
N GLU A 819 -65.70 83.32 -10.93
CA GLU A 819 -66.76 84.26 -11.28
C GLU A 819 -66.22 85.38 -12.18
N THR A 820 -66.82 85.52 -13.36
CA THR A 820 -66.63 86.66 -14.26
C THR A 820 -66.86 88.00 -13.54
N PRO A 821 -65.99 89.02 -13.71
CA PRO A 821 -66.24 90.34 -13.16
C PRO A 821 -67.44 91.00 -13.84
N LYS A 822 -68.35 91.59 -13.07
CA LYS A 822 -69.35 92.54 -13.57
C LYS A 822 -68.65 93.81 -14.05
N GLU A 823 -68.78 94.11 -15.32
CA GLU A 823 -68.48 95.43 -15.90
C GLU A 823 -69.44 96.49 -15.33
N GLU A 824 -68.87 97.59 -14.85
CA GLU A 824 -69.57 98.88 -14.72
C GLU A 824 -69.65 99.52 -16.12
N GLU A 825 -70.86 99.61 -16.68
CA GLU A 825 -71.20 100.60 -17.71
C GLU A 825 -72.00 101.73 -17.06
N GLU A 826 -71.48 102.95 -17.11
CA GLU A 826 -72.26 104.18 -16.96
C GLU A 826 -72.97 104.51 -18.29
N ASP A 827 -74.26 104.82 -18.16
CA ASP A 827 -75.09 105.80 -18.91
C ASP A 827 -75.25 105.69 -20.45
N ASP A 828 -76.50 105.48 -20.92
CA ASP A 828 -77.50 106.57 -21.05
C ASP A 828 -78.80 106.11 -21.75
N GLY A 829 -79.95 106.43 -21.14
CA GLY A 829 -81.18 106.85 -21.87
C GLY A 829 -82.32 105.83 -22.11
N PHE A 830 -83.32 105.80 -21.22
CA PHE A 830 -84.66 106.42 -21.39
C PHE A 830 -85.62 106.10 -20.23
#